data_AF-A0A832MA98-F1
#
_entry.id   AF-A0A832MA98-F1
#
_cell.length_a   1.000
_cell.length_b   1.000
_cell.length_c   1.000
_cell.angle_alpha   90.00
_cell.angle_beta   90.00
_cell.angle_gamma   90.00
#
_symmetry.space_group_name_H-M   'P 1'
#
loop_
_entity.id
_entity.type
_entity.pdbx_description
1 polymer ?
#
loop_
_entity_poly.entity_id
_entity_poly.type
_entity_poly.pdbx_seq_one_letter_code
_entity_poly.pdbx_strand_id
1 'polypeptide(L)'
;MKRFAVATAAVAMASAAAWADKPRPAHPYLLWTKKDVAEIRQRIETQPWAKKAYDEMLTTQDKQGDEIRNLFRYAVMGDKAAGDIERKNLAKWVKAPDPLGASIEWRILAYDVLYNDLTAEERTAIEERLKRYITYANEPGMAYNAKLFNNAVNYARYDGENGRYTRTNWLPNIIWPWKTSSNLAALALGDEGLIRETWSTPASMKWYFDEYLADHGFYMEEFGKMVATPGAMLMYAMGARNIGLDDLGFGYTGKGGATMRGHIASVIDITYPQIDLGSSRPMFPQVTIGDLRPYPPFQYTTVRGYYADGKGGDALWVQAGAWGGTTRGNSQQWDGDKTEKLSTRQWFEIGHRFWPDAGFDYFLAQMRGPNDDRYYPQLYWNIDPIDPAKVKPPVRKSAVWQGRGMAVLRHDETASAWTSPAPMAALRFTNEYAHHVNDQLALAGYMAFNRMILVNPKVDPSYAFGFSRSVRSHCSVMVDGHIKVDDWGKTGSIEPKFTDDCKTRELFTPEVKFVAARTTQRYPGVDETRALFLTGEYMLDIFNCTSDKPRAYTWLTHTYGVATPDDGVWRESKELADLIPQLTDERSLATDGKPWSIIARQVKRADEIADHPLPDAWFDRKVGVQIRMLGEPGTTAFLTRTPHPRSGQADKPAARPIVDGITVVATRQANATTFAALYEPFENDTRRIESFERVAQSSDAIAVSVRGKGFSDRLLVRYGEKAADPITLEGNGERFVFVGQAYLRVSNDTVTVRGDVREMTLRIGDAKPKLLLNGKTAKATISDGVLRYAP
;
A
#
# COMPACT_ATOMS: atom_id res chain seq x y z
N MET A 1 -29.01 -18.24 35.49
CA MET A 1 -28.87 -18.20 34.01
C MET A 1 -30.20 -18.27 33.26
N LYS A 2 -31.17 -19.15 33.57
CA LYS A 2 -32.46 -19.22 32.84
C LYS A 2 -33.38 -17.98 32.93
N ARG A 3 -33.37 -17.23 34.05
CA ARG A 3 -34.17 -15.99 34.19
C ARG A 3 -33.59 -14.77 33.46
N PHE A 4 -32.30 -14.78 33.11
CA PHE A 4 -31.67 -13.72 32.32
C PHE A 4 -32.04 -13.85 30.83
N ALA A 5 -32.15 -15.08 30.30
CA ALA A 5 -32.49 -15.32 28.89
C ALA A 5 -33.94 -14.91 28.51
N VAL A 6 -34.89 -15.02 29.45
CA VAL A 6 -36.29 -14.63 29.19
C VAL A 6 -36.46 -13.11 29.13
N ALA A 7 -35.70 -12.36 29.95
CA ALA A 7 -35.73 -10.90 29.92
C ALA A 7 -35.12 -10.32 28.62
N THR A 8 -34.05 -10.94 28.09
CA THR A 8 -33.44 -10.52 26.81
C THR A 8 -34.37 -10.77 25.61
N ALA A 9 -35.11 -11.88 25.62
CA ALA A 9 -36.08 -12.20 24.57
C ALA A 9 -37.30 -11.25 24.56
N ALA A 10 -37.78 -10.84 25.74
CA ALA A 10 -38.91 -9.91 25.86
C ALA A 10 -38.56 -8.48 25.40
N VAL A 11 -37.34 -8.00 25.70
CA VAL A 11 -36.85 -6.70 25.21
C VAL A 11 -36.64 -6.72 23.70
N ALA A 12 -36.14 -7.83 23.13
CA ALA A 12 -36.00 -7.98 21.69
C ALA A 12 -37.37 -7.96 20.96
N MET A 13 -38.39 -8.67 21.48
CA MET A 13 -39.72 -8.69 20.85
C MET A 13 -40.49 -7.36 20.97
N ALA A 14 -40.37 -6.65 22.10
CA ALA A 14 -40.98 -5.33 22.26
C ALA A 14 -40.35 -4.28 21.33
N SER A 15 -39.05 -4.40 21.04
CA SER A 15 -38.40 -3.54 20.05
C SER A 15 -38.92 -3.83 18.65
N ALA A 16 -38.98 -5.10 18.22
CA ALA A 16 -39.41 -5.48 16.87
C ALA A 16 -40.82 -4.97 16.49
N ALA A 17 -41.76 -4.96 17.44
CA ALA A 17 -43.11 -4.45 17.20
C ALA A 17 -43.16 -2.92 17.01
N ALA A 18 -42.28 -2.16 17.67
CA ALA A 18 -42.22 -0.70 17.54
C ALA A 18 -41.59 -0.21 16.22
N TRP A 19 -40.88 -1.08 15.50
CA TRP A 19 -40.23 -0.74 14.22
C TRP A 19 -41.11 -1.01 13.00
N ALA A 20 -42.14 -1.84 13.12
CA ALA A 20 -43.05 -2.16 12.01
C ALA A 20 -43.87 -0.95 11.51
N ASP A 21 -44.00 0.10 12.33
CA ASP A 21 -44.81 1.29 12.04
C ASP A 21 -44.03 2.47 11.43
N LYS A 22 -42.70 2.38 11.28
CA LYS A 22 -41.96 3.46 10.58
C LYS A 22 -42.26 3.40 9.08
N PRO A 23 -42.64 4.53 8.44
CA PRO A 23 -42.86 4.56 7.01
C PRO A 23 -41.57 4.19 6.28
N ARG A 24 -41.68 3.29 5.28
CA ARG A 24 -40.53 2.90 4.44
C ARG A 24 -39.93 4.14 3.77
N PRO A 25 -38.59 4.22 3.66
CA PRO A 25 -37.93 5.30 2.93
C PRO A 25 -38.40 5.35 1.47
N ALA A 26 -38.55 6.56 0.94
CA ALA A 26 -39.00 6.76 -0.43
C ALA A 26 -37.87 6.47 -1.42
N HIS A 27 -38.08 5.49 -2.30
CA HIS A 27 -37.15 5.13 -3.36
C HIS A 27 -37.06 6.19 -4.49
N PRO A 28 -35.89 6.38 -5.12
CA PRO A 28 -34.58 5.81 -4.74
C PRO A 28 -33.94 6.55 -3.56
N TYR A 29 -33.09 5.85 -2.81
CA TYR A 29 -32.30 6.44 -1.72
C TYR A 29 -30.92 5.81 -1.50
N LEU A 30 -30.54 4.73 -2.19
CA LEU A 30 -29.23 4.10 -1.98
C LEU A 30 -28.09 4.98 -2.49
N LEU A 31 -28.07 5.20 -3.81
CA LEU A 31 -27.03 6.00 -4.48
C LEU A 31 -27.48 7.45 -4.69
N TRP A 32 -28.75 7.61 -5.08
CA TRP A 32 -29.36 8.90 -5.37
C TRP A 32 -30.67 9.03 -4.61
N THR A 33 -30.88 10.18 -3.98
CA THR A 33 -32.20 10.60 -3.53
C THR A 33 -32.96 11.27 -4.69
N LYS A 34 -34.27 11.46 -4.54
CA LYS A 34 -35.06 12.29 -5.49
C LYS A 34 -34.48 13.70 -5.67
N LYS A 35 -33.89 14.25 -4.61
CA LYS A 35 -33.23 15.55 -4.63
C LYS A 35 -31.95 15.50 -5.49
N ASP A 36 -31.08 14.51 -5.26
CA ASP A 36 -29.88 14.31 -6.08
C ASP A 36 -30.23 14.16 -7.57
N VAL A 37 -31.24 13.35 -7.88
CA VAL A 37 -31.75 13.14 -9.25
C VAL A 37 -32.14 14.46 -9.91
N ALA A 38 -32.91 15.30 -9.21
CA ALA A 38 -33.35 16.59 -9.72
C ALA A 38 -32.17 17.56 -9.93
N GLU A 39 -31.24 17.62 -8.97
CA GLU A 39 -30.06 18.48 -9.05
C GLU A 39 -29.12 18.08 -10.19
N ILE A 40 -28.85 16.78 -10.36
CA ILE A 40 -28.01 16.28 -11.45
C ILE A 40 -28.68 16.53 -12.80
N ARG A 41 -30.00 16.32 -12.91
CA ARG A 41 -30.76 16.62 -14.14
C ARG A 41 -30.65 18.10 -14.49
N GLN A 42 -30.93 18.98 -13.54
CA GLN A 42 -30.82 20.42 -13.72
C GLN A 42 -29.40 20.80 -14.17
N ARG A 43 -28.37 20.19 -13.57
CA ARG A 43 -26.97 20.41 -13.96
C ARG A 43 -26.70 19.99 -15.41
N ILE A 44 -27.18 18.84 -15.86
CA ILE A 44 -27.08 18.39 -17.26
C ILE A 44 -27.79 19.37 -18.20
N GLU A 45 -28.98 19.84 -17.82
CA GLU A 45 -29.81 20.74 -18.65
C GLU A 45 -29.24 22.16 -18.73
N THR A 46 -28.51 22.62 -17.71
CA THR A 46 -28.07 24.02 -17.59
C THR A 46 -26.57 24.24 -17.76
N GLN A 47 -25.73 23.22 -17.57
CA GLN A 47 -24.27 23.36 -17.58
C GLN A 47 -23.65 22.65 -18.80
N PRO A 48 -22.94 23.37 -19.69
CA PRO A 48 -22.39 22.79 -20.92
C PRO A 48 -21.47 21.58 -20.71
N TRP A 49 -20.64 21.58 -19.67
CA TRP A 49 -19.74 20.47 -19.37
C TRP A 49 -20.51 19.21 -18.95
N ALA A 50 -21.59 19.36 -18.19
CA ALA A 50 -22.38 18.24 -17.71
C ALA A 50 -23.20 17.63 -18.85
N LYS A 51 -23.75 18.48 -19.72
CA LYS A 51 -24.35 18.04 -20.98
C LYS A 51 -23.35 17.23 -21.83
N LYS A 52 -22.13 17.77 -22.02
CA LYS A 52 -21.08 17.07 -22.78
C LYS A 52 -20.74 15.71 -22.16
N ALA A 53 -20.55 15.65 -20.84
CA ALA A 53 -20.26 14.39 -20.13
C ALA A 53 -21.40 13.37 -20.28
N TYR A 54 -22.66 13.82 -20.28
CA TYR A 54 -23.81 12.96 -20.54
C TYR A 54 -23.83 12.46 -21.99
N ASP A 55 -23.60 13.34 -22.97
CA ASP A 55 -23.55 12.97 -24.39
C ASP A 55 -22.40 11.97 -24.68
N GLU A 56 -21.24 12.13 -24.04
CA GLU A 56 -20.11 11.17 -24.06
C GLU A 56 -20.49 9.82 -23.44
N MET A 57 -21.23 9.84 -22.31
CA MET A 57 -21.74 8.61 -21.69
C MET A 57 -22.69 7.83 -22.60
N LEU A 58 -23.48 8.51 -23.44
CA LEU A 58 -24.39 7.85 -24.40
C LEU A 58 -23.67 7.21 -25.59
N THR A 59 -22.47 7.69 -25.92
CA THR A 59 -21.72 7.29 -27.11
C THR A 59 -20.54 6.37 -26.81
N THR A 60 -20.20 6.16 -25.52
CA THR A 60 -19.14 5.25 -25.12
C THR A 60 -19.41 3.83 -25.61
N GLN A 61 -18.36 3.19 -26.13
CA GLN A 61 -18.39 1.77 -26.51
C GLN A 61 -17.86 0.85 -25.40
N ASP A 62 -17.32 1.44 -24.33
CA ASP A 62 -16.88 0.69 -23.16
C ASP A 62 -18.09 0.10 -22.47
N LYS A 63 -18.24 -1.22 -22.50
CA LYS A 63 -19.35 -1.94 -21.84
C LYS A 63 -19.22 -1.99 -20.32
N GLN A 64 -18.05 -1.68 -19.77
CA GLN A 64 -17.86 -1.66 -18.34
C GLN A 64 -18.71 -0.53 -17.72
N GLY A 65 -19.50 -0.89 -16.71
CA GLY A 65 -20.43 0.03 -16.06
C GLY A 65 -21.72 0.31 -16.85
N ASP A 66 -22.08 -0.55 -17.82
CA ASP A 66 -23.35 -0.44 -18.56
C ASP A 66 -24.55 -0.36 -17.60
N GLU A 67 -24.56 -1.18 -16.56
CA GLU A 67 -25.69 -1.27 -15.62
C GLU A 67 -25.93 0.06 -14.89
N ILE A 68 -24.91 0.62 -14.26
CA ILE A 68 -25.04 1.92 -13.57
C ILE A 68 -25.34 3.05 -14.56
N ARG A 69 -24.80 3.02 -15.79
CA ARG A 69 -25.14 4.00 -16.84
C ARG A 69 -26.62 3.94 -17.18
N ASN A 70 -27.18 2.76 -17.38
CA ASN A 70 -28.59 2.59 -17.71
C ASN A 70 -29.49 3.05 -16.54
N LEU A 71 -29.15 2.67 -15.32
CA LEU A 71 -29.86 3.11 -14.12
C LEU A 71 -29.80 4.63 -13.95
N PHE A 72 -28.65 5.25 -14.22
CA PHE A 72 -28.48 6.70 -14.18
C PHE A 72 -29.34 7.39 -15.25
N ARG A 73 -29.28 6.94 -16.51
CA ARG A 73 -30.09 7.48 -17.62
C ARG A 73 -31.58 7.43 -17.30
N TYR A 74 -32.04 6.31 -16.75
CA TYR A 74 -33.41 6.15 -16.32
C TYR A 74 -33.76 7.09 -15.15
N ALA A 75 -32.99 7.05 -14.06
CA ALA A 75 -33.28 7.82 -12.85
C ALA A 75 -33.25 9.33 -13.09
N VAL A 76 -32.23 9.81 -13.79
CA VAL A 76 -31.95 11.25 -13.96
C VAL A 76 -32.67 11.83 -15.17
N MET A 77 -32.60 11.15 -16.31
CA MET A 77 -33.12 11.68 -17.58
C MET A 77 -34.47 11.09 -18.00
N GLY A 78 -34.99 10.11 -17.25
CA GLY A 78 -36.27 9.46 -17.56
C GLY A 78 -36.20 8.54 -18.78
N ASP A 79 -35.02 8.04 -19.15
CA ASP A 79 -34.82 7.13 -20.28
C ASP A 79 -35.46 5.76 -20.01
N LYS A 80 -36.70 5.59 -20.48
CA LYS A 80 -37.50 4.36 -20.26
C LYS A 80 -36.86 3.13 -20.91
N ALA A 81 -36.22 3.26 -22.07
CA ALA A 81 -35.57 2.14 -22.72
C ALA A 81 -34.39 1.60 -21.90
N ALA A 82 -33.60 2.49 -21.29
CA ALA A 82 -32.55 2.09 -20.35
C ALA A 82 -33.13 1.39 -19.09
N GLY A 83 -34.22 1.92 -18.54
CA GLY A 83 -34.93 1.31 -17.41
C GLY A 83 -35.49 -0.09 -17.73
N ASP A 84 -36.05 -0.27 -18.93
CA ASP A 84 -36.61 -1.56 -19.38
C ASP A 84 -35.54 -2.64 -19.55
N ILE A 85 -34.33 -2.27 -20.00
CA ILE A 85 -33.17 -3.18 -20.06
C ILE A 85 -32.86 -3.71 -18.66
N GLU A 86 -32.75 -2.82 -17.66
CA GLU A 86 -32.41 -3.22 -16.30
C GLU A 86 -33.55 -3.93 -15.59
N ARG A 87 -34.82 -3.56 -15.84
CA ARG A 87 -35.99 -4.32 -15.36
C ARG A 87 -35.98 -5.74 -15.90
N LYS A 88 -35.66 -5.93 -17.19
CA LYS A 88 -35.50 -7.26 -17.79
C LYS A 88 -34.35 -8.05 -17.16
N ASN A 89 -33.24 -7.39 -16.84
CA ASN A 89 -32.11 -8.01 -16.14
C ASN A 89 -32.50 -8.44 -14.72
N LEU A 90 -33.24 -7.61 -13.97
CA LEU A 90 -33.82 -7.98 -12.67
C LEU A 90 -34.75 -9.19 -12.78
N ALA A 91 -35.66 -9.19 -13.75
CA ALA A 91 -36.59 -10.32 -13.95
C ALA A 91 -35.86 -11.63 -14.28
N LYS A 92 -34.77 -11.59 -15.04
CA LYS A 92 -33.89 -12.75 -15.27
C LYS A 92 -33.19 -13.18 -13.98
N TRP A 93 -32.69 -12.23 -13.21
CA TRP A 93 -31.97 -12.47 -11.95
C TRP A 93 -32.86 -13.13 -10.88
N VAL A 94 -34.13 -12.73 -10.78
CA VAL A 94 -35.12 -13.38 -9.90
C VAL A 94 -35.29 -14.87 -10.24
N LYS A 95 -35.19 -15.22 -11.52
CA LYS A 95 -35.33 -16.60 -12.02
C LYS A 95 -34.00 -17.39 -12.05
N ALA A 96 -32.86 -16.74 -11.78
CA ALA A 96 -31.57 -17.39 -11.79
C ALA A 96 -31.51 -18.46 -10.69
N PRO A 97 -30.84 -19.61 -10.92
CA PRO A 97 -30.68 -20.62 -9.89
C PRO A 97 -29.81 -20.11 -8.74
N ASP A 98 -29.92 -20.75 -7.58
CA ASP A 98 -28.99 -20.54 -6.48
C ASP A 98 -27.71 -21.36 -6.62
N PRO A 99 -26.61 -20.91 -5.97
CA PRO A 99 -26.45 -19.59 -5.35
C PRO A 99 -26.29 -18.50 -6.43
N LEU A 100 -26.69 -17.26 -6.12
CA LEU A 100 -26.33 -16.09 -6.94
C LEU A 100 -24.85 -15.76 -6.75
N GLY A 101 -24.23 -14.97 -7.62
CA GLY A 101 -22.86 -14.50 -7.39
C GLY A 101 -22.71 -13.60 -6.17
N ALA A 102 -21.46 -13.37 -5.76
CA ALA A 102 -21.10 -12.58 -4.58
C ALA A 102 -21.40 -11.10 -4.68
N SER A 103 -21.39 -10.59 -5.90
CA SER A 103 -21.38 -9.16 -6.15
C SER A 103 -22.61 -8.77 -6.94
N ILE A 104 -23.68 -8.47 -6.21
CA ILE A 104 -25.00 -8.13 -6.76
C ILE A 104 -25.38 -6.67 -6.50
N GLU A 105 -24.41 -5.81 -6.15
CA GLU A 105 -24.65 -4.40 -5.80
C GLU A 105 -25.44 -3.65 -6.87
N TRP A 106 -25.18 -3.90 -8.16
CA TRP A 106 -25.89 -3.26 -9.26
C TRP A 106 -27.33 -3.75 -9.42
N ARG A 107 -27.63 -5.02 -9.06
CA ARG A 107 -29.01 -5.52 -9.02
C ARG A 107 -29.78 -4.92 -7.86
N ILE A 108 -29.12 -4.75 -6.71
CA ILE A 108 -29.72 -4.09 -5.55
C ILE A 108 -30.02 -2.62 -5.86
N LEU A 109 -29.08 -1.93 -6.52
CA LEU A 109 -29.30 -0.55 -6.98
C LEU A 109 -30.43 -0.48 -8.01
N ALA A 110 -30.52 -1.44 -8.95
CA ALA A 110 -31.59 -1.47 -9.93
C ALA A 110 -32.97 -1.59 -9.27
N TYR A 111 -33.10 -2.40 -8.22
CA TYR A 111 -34.33 -2.50 -7.44
C TYR A 111 -34.71 -1.17 -6.80
N ASP A 112 -33.76 -0.48 -6.16
CA ASP A 112 -33.99 0.84 -5.54
C ASP A 112 -34.44 1.88 -6.57
N VAL A 113 -33.77 1.94 -7.73
CA VAL A 113 -34.05 2.91 -8.79
C VAL A 113 -35.38 2.63 -9.50
N LEU A 114 -35.71 1.36 -9.76
CA LEU A 114 -36.90 0.97 -10.52
C LEU A 114 -38.13 0.72 -9.62
N TYR A 115 -38.00 0.84 -8.29
CA TYR A 115 -39.02 0.44 -7.31
C TYR A 115 -40.46 0.87 -7.66
N ASN A 116 -40.63 2.12 -8.10
CA ASN A 116 -41.94 2.70 -8.41
C ASN A 116 -42.54 2.21 -9.73
N ASP A 117 -41.72 1.69 -10.64
CA ASP A 117 -42.13 1.15 -11.95
C ASP A 117 -42.38 -0.37 -11.92
N LEU A 118 -41.96 -1.03 -10.84
CA LEU A 118 -42.23 -2.44 -10.59
C LEU A 118 -43.68 -2.64 -10.11
N THR A 119 -44.29 -3.73 -10.56
CA THR A 119 -45.56 -4.24 -10.03
C THR A 119 -45.39 -4.71 -8.58
N ALA A 120 -46.49 -4.88 -7.85
CA ALA A 120 -46.42 -5.42 -6.49
C ALA A 120 -45.82 -6.84 -6.50
N GLU A 121 -46.19 -7.65 -7.49
CA GLU A 121 -45.70 -9.01 -7.68
C GLU A 121 -44.21 -9.06 -7.99
N GLU A 122 -43.71 -8.19 -8.88
CA GLU A 122 -42.27 -8.08 -9.16
C GLU A 122 -41.50 -7.63 -7.91
N ARG A 123 -42.02 -6.65 -7.16
CA ARG A 123 -41.39 -6.21 -5.90
C ARG A 123 -41.31 -7.36 -4.91
N THR A 124 -42.41 -8.06 -4.65
CA THR A 124 -42.43 -9.21 -3.74
C THR A 124 -41.43 -10.28 -4.17
N ALA A 125 -41.38 -10.64 -5.45
CA ALA A 125 -40.44 -11.65 -5.94
C ALA A 125 -38.96 -11.22 -5.78
N ILE A 126 -38.65 -9.94 -6.00
CA ILE A 126 -37.30 -9.39 -5.77
C ILE A 126 -36.97 -9.34 -4.28
N GLU A 127 -37.88 -8.86 -3.44
CA GLU A 127 -37.70 -8.80 -1.98
C GLU A 127 -37.46 -10.20 -1.38
N GLU A 128 -38.21 -11.21 -1.82
CA GLU A 128 -38.00 -12.61 -1.44
C GLU A 128 -36.63 -13.13 -1.90
N ARG A 129 -36.22 -12.78 -3.12
CA ARG A 129 -34.89 -13.13 -3.65
C ARG A 129 -33.77 -12.52 -2.81
N LEU A 130 -33.89 -11.24 -2.44
CA LEU A 130 -32.93 -10.54 -1.59
C LEU A 130 -32.90 -11.12 -0.17
N LYS A 131 -34.05 -11.41 0.44
CA LYS A 131 -34.11 -12.08 1.76
C LYS A 131 -33.43 -13.44 1.73
N ARG A 132 -33.69 -14.25 0.70
CA ARG A 132 -33.03 -15.54 0.49
C ARG A 132 -31.53 -15.39 0.32
N TYR A 133 -31.08 -14.38 -0.45
CA TYR A 133 -29.67 -14.03 -0.58
C TYR A 133 -29.03 -13.71 0.78
N ILE A 134 -29.66 -12.84 1.57
CA ILE A 134 -29.21 -12.47 2.90
C ILE A 134 -29.06 -13.71 3.79
N THR A 135 -30.04 -14.62 3.77
CA THR A 135 -30.01 -15.84 4.59
C THR A 135 -28.77 -16.70 4.32
N TYR A 136 -28.45 -17.04 3.07
CA TYR A 136 -27.27 -17.87 2.80
C TYR A 136 -25.96 -17.06 2.83
N ALA A 137 -25.99 -15.76 2.51
CA ALA A 137 -24.81 -14.91 2.60
C ALA A 137 -24.40 -14.70 4.07
N ASN A 138 -25.34 -14.78 5.02
CA ASN A 138 -25.12 -14.61 6.46
C ASN A 138 -25.28 -15.93 7.24
N GLU A 139 -25.18 -17.08 6.58
CA GLU A 139 -25.39 -18.38 7.25
C GLU A 139 -24.49 -18.51 8.52
N PRO A 140 -25.04 -18.99 9.66
CA PRO A 140 -24.31 -19.09 10.91
C PRO A 140 -23.03 -19.91 10.80
N GLY A 141 -22.00 -19.50 11.54
CA GLY A 141 -20.69 -20.17 11.53
C GLY A 141 -19.76 -19.74 10.41
N MET A 142 -20.20 -18.82 9.55
CA MET A 142 -19.39 -18.26 8.46
C MET A 142 -18.90 -19.30 7.45
N ALA A 143 -19.54 -20.47 7.44
CA ALA A 143 -19.20 -21.58 6.58
C ALA A 143 -20.00 -21.50 5.27
N TYR A 144 -19.34 -21.74 4.15
CA TYR A 144 -20.01 -21.96 2.89
C TYR A 144 -20.95 -23.17 2.99
N ASN A 145 -22.20 -22.98 2.59
CA ASN A 145 -23.13 -24.08 2.49
C ASN A 145 -22.73 -25.03 1.36
N ALA A 146 -22.02 -26.11 1.69
CA ALA A 146 -21.56 -27.08 0.69
C ALA A 146 -22.69 -27.70 -0.16
N LYS A 147 -23.96 -27.59 0.27
CA LYS A 147 -25.12 -28.02 -0.54
C LYS A 147 -25.49 -27.01 -1.63
N LEU A 148 -25.19 -25.73 -1.42
CA LEU A 148 -25.37 -24.65 -2.41
C LEU A 148 -24.13 -24.51 -3.29
N PHE A 149 -22.94 -24.59 -2.70
CA PHE A 149 -21.66 -24.42 -3.39
C PHE A 149 -21.07 -25.78 -3.76
N ASN A 150 -21.09 -26.13 -5.04
CA ASN A 150 -20.81 -27.48 -5.58
C ASN A 150 -19.35 -27.96 -5.43
N ASN A 151 -18.53 -27.29 -4.63
CA ASN A 151 -17.14 -27.65 -4.42
C ASN A 151 -16.70 -27.38 -2.97
N ALA A 152 -17.16 -28.21 -2.05
CA ALA A 152 -16.82 -28.12 -0.62
C ALA A 152 -15.31 -27.92 -0.39
N VAL A 153 -14.44 -28.56 -1.20
CA VAL A 153 -12.98 -28.46 -1.06
C VAL A 153 -12.44 -27.07 -1.42
N ASN A 154 -12.95 -26.43 -2.47
CA ASN A 154 -12.47 -25.11 -2.90
C ASN A 154 -13.05 -23.95 -2.09
N TYR A 155 -14.20 -24.13 -1.45
CA TYR A 155 -14.86 -23.09 -0.66
C TYR A 155 -14.52 -23.18 0.84
N ALA A 156 -14.36 -24.38 1.40
CA ALA A 156 -14.04 -24.53 2.83
C ALA A 156 -12.68 -23.93 3.22
N ARG A 157 -11.75 -23.75 2.27
CA ARG A 157 -10.47 -23.04 2.52
C ARG A 157 -10.65 -21.55 2.84
N TYR A 158 -11.82 -21.00 2.51
CA TYR A 158 -12.18 -19.62 2.82
C TYR A 158 -13.16 -19.54 3.99
N ASP A 159 -13.59 -20.67 4.54
CA ASP A 159 -14.26 -20.66 5.83
C ASP A 159 -13.21 -20.23 6.85
N GLY A 160 -13.59 -19.34 7.78
CA GLY A 160 -12.71 -18.97 8.86
C GLY A 160 -12.22 -20.24 9.58
N GLU A 161 -10.94 -20.31 9.94
CA GLU A 161 -10.39 -21.45 10.67
C GLU A 161 -11.21 -21.72 11.93
N ASN A 162 -11.79 -22.93 12.03
CA ASN A 162 -12.73 -23.30 13.11
C ASN A 162 -13.94 -22.33 13.24
N GLY A 163 -14.41 -21.78 12.13
CA GLY A 163 -15.51 -20.82 12.06
C GLY A 163 -15.12 -19.40 12.51
N ARG A 164 -13.84 -19.04 12.50
CA ARG A 164 -13.34 -17.71 12.90
C ARG A 164 -12.49 -17.05 11.82
N TYR A 165 -12.88 -15.85 11.41
CA TYR A 165 -12.04 -15.00 10.58
C TYR A 165 -11.03 -14.26 11.44
N THR A 166 -9.84 -14.12 10.88
CA THR A 166 -8.77 -13.25 11.32
C THR A 166 -8.46 -12.25 10.21
N ARG A 167 -7.60 -11.27 10.49
CA ARG A 167 -7.08 -10.33 9.48
C ARG A 167 -6.32 -11.03 8.34
N THR A 168 -5.88 -12.27 8.55
CA THR A 168 -4.91 -12.96 7.69
C THR A 168 -5.53 -14.10 6.90
N ASN A 169 -6.55 -14.77 7.45
CA ASN A 169 -7.28 -15.84 6.76
C ASN A 169 -8.52 -15.34 6.00
N TRP A 170 -9.01 -14.13 6.32
CA TRP A 170 -10.11 -13.54 5.56
C TRP A 170 -9.59 -12.84 4.32
N LEU A 171 -10.18 -13.18 3.17
CA LEU A 171 -9.82 -12.64 1.86
C LEU A 171 -10.94 -11.72 1.37
N PRO A 172 -10.86 -10.40 1.59
CA PRO A 172 -11.97 -9.53 1.24
C PRO A 172 -12.16 -9.43 -0.27
N ASN A 173 -11.12 -9.57 -1.08
CA ASN A 173 -11.30 -9.63 -2.53
C ASN A 173 -12.22 -10.78 -3.01
N ILE A 174 -12.45 -11.79 -2.16
CA ILE A 174 -13.21 -13.01 -2.45
C ILE A 174 -14.52 -13.05 -1.67
N ILE A 175 -14.46 -12.97 -0.34
CA ILE A 175 -15.60 -13.24 0.55
C ILE A 175 -16.45 -11.99 0.80
N TRP A 176 -15.79 -10.84 0.88
CA TRP A 176 -16.42 -9.60 1.28
C TRP A 176 -17.55 -9.11 0.37
N PRO A 177 -17.51 -9.30 -0.97
CA PRO A 177 -18.62 -8.89 -1.82
C PRO A 177 -19.93 -9.53 -1.40
N TRP A 178 -19.92 -10.80 -0.94
CA TRP A 178 -21.14 -11.48 -0.49
C TRP A 178 -21.78 -10.75 0.69
N LYS A 179 -20.95 -10.47 1.70
CA LYS A 179 -21.35 -9.85 2.97
C LYS A 179 -21.78 -8.41 2.76
N THR A 180 -21.02 -7.65 1.97
CA THR A 180 -21.38 -6.27 1.62
C THR A 180 -22.68 -6.21 0.82
N SER A 181 -22.87 -7.11 -0.15
CA SER A 181 -24.13 -7.21 -0.89
C SER A 181 -25.30 -7.59 0.01
N SER A 182 -25.08 -8.41 1.03
CA SER A 182 -26.10 -8.75 2.03
C SER A 182 -26.49 -7.53 2.87
N ASN A 183 -25.51 -6.77 3.36
CA ASN A 183 -25.76 -5.51 4.05
C ASN A 183 -26.50 -4.51 3.14
N LEU A 184 -26.08 -4.37 1.89
CA LEU A 184 -26.71 -3.48 0.92
C LEU A 184 -28.13 -3.93 0.54
N ALA A 185 -28.38 -5.24 0.44
CA ALA A 185 -29.71 -5.81 0.21
C ALA A 185 -30.65 -5.50 1.38
N ALA A 186 -30.20 -5.69 2.62
CA ALA A 186 -30.96 -5.32 3.81
C ALA A 186 -31.30 -3.83 3.81
N LEU A 187 -30.33 -2.99 3.43
CA LEU A 187 -30.52 -1.56 3.30
C LEU A 187 -31.56 -1.19 2.25
N ALA A 188 -31.53 -1.83 1.07
CA ALA A 188 -32.48 -1.60 -0.01
C ALA A 188 -33.92 -2.01 0.34
N LEU A 189 -34.09 -2.98 1.25
CA LEU A 189 -35.40 -3.38 1.75
C LEU A 189 -36.00 -2.33 2.71
N GLY A 190 -35.18 -1.40 3.23
CA GLY A 190 -35.62 -0.36 4.16
C GLY A 190 -36.04 -0.87 5.54
N ASP A 191 -35.65 -2.09 5.89
CA ASP A 191 -35.95 -2.73 7.18
C ASP A 191 -34.81 -2.50 8.17
N GLU A 192 -34.96 -1.53 9.09
CA GLU A 192 -33.93 -1.17 10.06
C GLU A 192 -33.51 -2.35 10.95
N GLY A 193 -34.44 -3.24 11.31
CA GLY A 193 -34.14 -4.43 12.10
C GLY A 193 -33.19 -5.36 11.34
N LEU A 194 -33.52 -5.66 10.09
CA LEU A 194 -32.68 -6.47 9.21
C LEU A 194 -31.34 -5.81 8.90
N ILE A 195 -31.30 -4.48 8.72
CA ILE A 195 -30.06 -3.71 8.53
C ILE A 195 -29.14 -3.92 9.73
N ARG A 196 -29.64 -3.73 10.95
CA ARG A 196 -28.83 -3.90 12.17
C ARG A 196 -28.44 -5.35 12.44
N GLU A 197 -29.29 -6.31 12.07
CA GLU A 197 -28.98 -7.74 12.14
C GLU A 197 -27.83 -8.11 11.20
N THR A 198 -27.94 -7.77 9.92
CA THR A 198 -26.88 -8.01 8.94
C THR A 198 -25.59 -7.26 9.30
N TRP A 199 -25.69 -6.05 9.85
CA TRP A 199 -24.56 -5.27 10.36
C TRP A 199 -23.88 -5.93 11.56
N SER A 200 -24.61 -6.66 12.39
CA SER A 200 -24.07 -7.31 13.59
C SER A 200 -23.56 -8.72 13.31
N THR A 201 -23.77 -9.23 12.10
CA THR A 201 -23.33 -10.58 11.70
C THR A 201 -21.79 -10.66 11.68
N PRO A 202 -21.18 -11.80 12.04
CA PRO A 202 -19.75 -12.03 11.85
C PRO A 202 -19.29 -11.80 10.40
N ALA A 203 -18.13 -11.18 10.19
CA ALA A 203 -17.62 -10.76 8.88
C ALA A 203 -18.56 -9.83 8.07
N SER A 204 -19.45 -9.09 8.74
CA SER A 204 -20.19 -7.96 8.17
C SER A 204 -19.33 -6.69 8.08
N MET A 205 -19.96 -5.57 7.68
CA MET A 205 -19.28 -4.26 7.65
C MET A 205 -18.75 -3.83 9.01
N LYS A 206 -19.49 -4.13 10.09
CA LYS A 206 -19.01 -3.86 11.45
C LYS A 206 -17.71 -4.60 11.73
N TRP A 207 -17.66 -5.89 11.42
CA TRP A 207 -16.47 -6.71 11.60
C TRP A 207 -15.31 -6.21 10.73
N TYR A 208 -15.58 -5.81 9.49
CA TYR A 208 -14.58 -5.21 8.61
C TYR A 208 -13.92 -3.99 9.26
N PHE A 209 -14.70 -3.06 9.82
CA PHE A 209 -14.15 -1.89 10.53
C PHE A 209 -13.49 -2.23 11.87
N ASP A 210 -14.07 -3.12 12.66
CA ASP A 210 -13.59 -3.43 14.01
C ASP A 210 -12.33 -4.30 14.00
N GLU A 211 -12.33 -5.32 13.13
CA GLU A 211 -11.39 -6.43 13.18
C GLU A 211 -10.52 -6.49 11.95
N TYR A 212 -10.99 -6.10 10.75
CA TYR A 212 -10.17 -6.22 9.55
C TYR A 212 -9.25 -5.03 9.32
N LEU A 213 -9.78 -3.81 9.28
CA LEU A 213 -8.98 -2.62 9.05
C LEU A 213 -8.05 -2.34 10.23
N ALA A 214 -6.85 -1.85 9.93
CA ALA A 214 -5.86 -1.42 10.92
C ALA A 214 -5.62 0.09 10.86
N ASP A 215 -5.10 0.66 11.94
CA ASP A 215 -4.60 2.05 12.03
C ASP A 215 -5.42 3.08 11.23
N HIS A 216 -6.62 3.38 11.71
CA HIS A 216 -7.57 4.33 11.10
C HIS A 216 -8.17 3.96 9.74
N GLY A 217 -7.72 2.90 9.07
CA GLY A 217 -8.38 2.40 7.86
C GLY A 217 -7.54 1.58 6.88
N PHE A 218 -6.31 1.22 7.21
CA PHE A 218 -5.48 0.41 6.33
C PHE A 218 -6.07 -0.96 6.04
N TYR A 219 -6.10 -1.27 4.75
CA TYR A 219 -6.46 -2.57 4.21
C TYR A 219 -5.42 -3.62 4.62
N MET A 220 -5.88 -4.73 5.21
CA MET A 220 -5.03 -5.81 5.73
C MET A 220 -4.79 -6.95 4.74
N GLU A 221 -5.03 -6.72 3.45
CA GLU A 221 -4.47 -7.50 2.35
C GLU A 221 -3.43 -6.62 1.63
N GLU A 222 -2.78 -7.15 0.59
CA GLU A 222 -1.95 -6.34 -0.30
C GLU A 222 -2.77 -5.20 -0.96
N PHE A 223 -2.14 -4.03 -1.14
CA PHE A 223 -2.84 -2.79 -1.47
C PHE A 223 -3.48 -2.76 -2.86
N GLY A 224 -2.95 -3.50 -3.82
CA GLY A 224 -3.52 -3.63 -5.17
C GLY A 224 -4.94 -4.16 -5.20
N LYS A 225 -5.26 -5.07 -4.28
CA LYS A 225 -6.58 -5.67 -4.14
C LYS A 225 -7.58 -4.87 -3.36
N MET A 226 -7.16 -3.74 -2.79
CA MET A 226 -8.09 -2.79 -2.20
C MET A 226 -9.17 -2.37 -3.21
N VAL A 227 -8.98 -2.51 -4.53
CA VAL A 227 -10.02 -2.26 -5.54
C VAL A 227 -11.32 -3.06 -5.37
N ALA A 228 -11.30 -4.17 -4.65
CA ALA A 228 -12.46 -5.07 -4.55
C ALA A 228 -13.54 -4.61 -3.56
N THR A 229 -13.19 -3.80 -2.55
CA THR A 229 -14.05 -3.57 -1.37
C THR A 229 -14.73 -2.19 -1.29
N PRO A 230 -14.08 -1.04 -1.57
CA PRO A 230 -14.57 0.25 -1.11
C PRO A 230 -15.81 0.73 -1.86
N GLY A 231 -15.95 0.37 -3.14
CA GLY A 231 -17.08 0.84 -3.96
C GLY A 231 -18.45 0.48 -3.38
N ALA A 232 -18.65 -0.79 -3.04
CA ALA A 232 -19.91 -1.26 -2.45
C ALA A 232 -20.10 -0.73 -1.01
N MET A 233 -19.01 -0.56 -0.24
CA MET A 233 -19.07 0.02 1.10
C MET A 233 -19.48 1.50 1.07
N LEU A 234 -18.97 2.27 0.13
CA LEU A 234 -19.35 3.68 -0.08
C LEU A 234 -20.83 3.78 -0.45
N MET A 235 -21.32 2.91 -1.34
CA MET A 235 -22.74 2.86 -1.71
C MET A 235 -23.62 2.54 -0.50
N TYR A 236 -23.24 1.57 0.32
CA TYR A 236 -23.95 1.27 1.57
C TYR A 236 -23.95 2.48 2.52
N ALA A 237 -22.80 3.11 2.76
CA ALA A 237 -22.69 4.24 3.67
C ALA A 237 -23.52 5.45 3.21
N MET A 238 -23.60 5.71 1.90
CA MET A 238 -24.47 6.72 1.31
C MET A 238 -25.95 6.41 1.57
N GLY A 239 -26.40 5.19 1.27
CA GLY A 239 -27.79 4.81 1.49
C GLY A 239 -28.18 4.82 2.97
N ALA A 240 -27.29 4.36 3.86
CA ALA A 240 -27.50 4.37 5.31
C ALA A 240 -27.66 5.81 5.81
N ARG A 241 -26.80 6.73 5.38
CA ARG A 241 -26.92 8.17 5.67
C ARG A 241 -28.25 8.75 5.18
N ASN A 242 -28.65 8.42 3.96
CA ASN A 242 -29.88 8.95 3.35
C ASN A 242 -31.16 8.57 4.11
N ILE A 243 -31.12 7.48 4.89
CA ILE A 243 -32.24 7.04 5.75
C ILE A 243 -32.00 7.33 7.25
N GLY A 244 -30.97 8.11 7.59
CA GLY A 244 -30.69 8.53 8.96
C GLY A 244 -29.94 7.52 9.83
N LEU A 245 -29.30 6.52 9.22
CA LEU A 245 -28.49 5.47 9.88
C LEU A 245 -26.99 5.68 9.65
N ASP A 246 -26.52 6.93 9.74
CA ASP A 246 -25.11 7.26 9.50
C ASP A 246 -24.16 6.58 10.50
N ASP A 247 -24.66 6.18 11.68
CA ASP A 247 -23.95 5.38 12.68
C ASP A 247 -23.54 3.99 12.18
N LEU A 248 -24.17 3.50 11.11
CA LEU A 248 -23.81 2.25 10.42
C LEU A 248 -22.99 2.52 9.15
N GLY A 249 -22.70 3.76 8.81
CA GLY A 249 -22.03 4.13 7.56
C GLY A 249 -20.82 5.01 7.80
N PHE A 250 -20.88 6.25 7.30
CA PHE A 250 -19.77 7.20 7.41
C PHE A 250 -19.49 7.64 8.86
N GLY A 251 -20.50 7.60 9.73
CA GLY A 251 -20.38 7.93 11.14
C GLY A 251 -19.83 6.80 12.02
N TYR A 252 -19.65 5.58 11.49
CA TYR A 252 -19.10 4.48 12.27
C TYR A 252 -17.58 4.61 12.44
N THR A 253 -17.11 4.37 13.66
CA THR A 253 -15.68 4.22 13.98
C THR A 253 -15.46 2.85 14.60
N GLY A 254 -14.67 2.01 13.93
CA GLY A 254 -14.32 0.69 14.40
C GLY A 254 -13.43 0.71 15.64
N LYS A 255 -13.31 -0.42 16.33
CA LYS A 255 -12.48 -0.58 17.56
C LYS A 255 -11.05 -0.04 17.42
N GLY A 256 -10.41 -0.24 16.26
CA GLY A 256 -9.07 0.26 15.95
C GLY A 256 -9.01 1.71 15.47
N GLY A 257 -10.09 2.49 15.62
CA GLY A 257 -10.22 3.85 15.08
C GLY A 257 -10.47 3.90 13.58
N ALA A 258 -10.75 2.75 12.94
CA ALA A 258 -10.98 2.67 11.51
C ALA A 258 -12.29 3.33 11.10
N THR A 259 -12.26 4.13 10.04
CA THR A 259 -13.45 4.81 9.50
C THR A 259 -13.50 4.64 7.98
N MET A 260 -14.66 4.87 7.37
CA MET A 260 -14.77 4.87 5.91
C MET A 260 -13.86 5.95 5.28
N ARG A 261 -13.76 7.14 5.92
CA ARG A 261 -12.83 8.21 5.50
C ARG A 261 -11.39 7.72 5.54
N GLY A 262 -10.97 7.18 6.68
CA GLY A 262 -9.60 6.69 6.87
C GLY A 262 -9.26 5.54 5.95
N HIS A 263 -10.24 4.69 5.60
CA HIS A 263 -10.04 3.62 4.64
C HIS A 263 -9.66 4.17 3.26
N ILE A 264 -10.44 5.10 2.69
CA ILE A 264 -10.09 5.70 1.39
C ILE A 264 -8.83 6.58 1.48
N ALA A 265 -8.69 7.35 2.57
CA ALA A 265 -7.54 8.24 2.75
C ALA A 265 -6.22 7.48 2.94
N SER A 266 -6.26 6.24 3.43
CA SER A 266 -5.04 5.41 3.62
C SER A 266 -4.27 5.21 2.32
N VAL A 267 -4.94 5.24 1.16
CA VAL A 267 -4.30 5.21 -0.17
C VAL A 267 -3.36 6.40 -0.37
N ILE A 268 -3.77 7.59 0.08
CA ILE A 268 -2.94 8.81 0.03
C ILE A 268 -1.73 8.65 0.95
N ASP A 269 -1.89 8.03 2.11
CA ASP A 269 -0.83 7.86 3.11
C ASP A 269 0.30 6.94 2.64
N ILE A 270 0.04 6.07 1.67
CA ILE A 270 1.04 5.21 1.00
C ILE A 270 1.42 5.71 -0.39
N THR A 271 0.95 6.88 -0.81
CA THR A 271 1.30 7.46 -2.11
C THR A 271 2.68 8.10 -2.04
N TYR A 272 3.52 7.80 -3.03
CA TYR A 272 4.78 8.46 -3.30
C TYR A 272 4.59 9.81 -4.02
N PRO A 273 5.56 10.73 -3.94
CA PRO A 273 5.62 11.90 -4.81
C PRO A 273 5.47 11.55 -6.29
N GLN A 274 5.13 12.55 -7.08
CA GLN A 274 4.88 12.41 -8.50
C GLN A 274 6.13 11.90 -9.24
N ILE A 275 5.92 11.10 -10.29
CA ILE A 275 6.93 10.75 -11.29
C ILE A 275 6.55 11.44 -12.59
N ASP A 276 7.50 12.20 -13.12
CA ASP A 276 7.39 12.75 -14.47
C ASP A 276 7.50 11.63 -15.52
N LEU A 277 6.44 11.49 -16.33
CA LEU A 277 6.34 10.54 -17.44
C LEU A 277 6.69 11.18 -18.79
N GLY A 278 7.23 12.40 -18.80
CA GLY A 278 7.44 13.18 -20.03
C GLY A 278 6.20 13.92 -20.50
N SER A 279 5.24 14.16 -19.62
CA SER A 279 3.98 14.84 -19.94
C SER A 279 3.58 15.82 -18.83
N SER A 280 2.60 16.67 -19.10
CA SER A 280 2.00 17.55 -18.08
C SER A 280 1.05 16.83 -17.11
N ARG A 281 0.99 15.49 -17.15
CA ARG A 281 0.13 14.65 -16.32
C ARG A 281 0.96 13.54 -15.66
N PRO A 282 1.55 13.82 -14.49
CA PRO A 282 2.47 12.91 -13.86
C PRO A 282 1.75 11.72 -13.23
N MET A 283 2.52 10.68 -12.91
CA MET A 283 2.05 9.51 -12.18
C MET A 283 2.28 9.70 -10.68
N PHE A 284 1.38 9.19 -9.83
CA PHE A 284 1.57 9.10 -8.39
C PHE A 284 1.56 7.62 -7.98
N PRO A 285 2.74 6.99 -7.82
CA PRO A 285 2.81 5.58 -7.44
C PRO A 285 2.46 5.37 -5.97
N GLN A 286 2.15 4.14 -5.61
CA GLN A 286 1.87 3.71 -4.25
C GLN A 286 2.98 2.77 -3.77
N VAL A 287 3.19 2.72 -2.45
CA VAL A 287 3.92 1.62 -1.82
C VAL A 287 3.22 0.32 -2.20
N THR A 288 3.99 -0.68 -2.65
CA THR A 288 3.43 -2.02 -2.88
C THR A 288 4.15 -3.08 -2.09
N ILE A 289 3.36 -4.06 -1.68
CA ILE A 289 3.75 -5.21 -0.89
C ILE A 289 2.90 -6.40 -1.37
N GLY A 290 3.15 -7.59 -0.85
CA GLY A 290 2.29 -8.74 -1.12
C GLY A 290 2.50 -9.37 -2.49
N ASP A 291 1.53 -10.17 -2.88
CA ASP A 291 1.66 -11.08 -4.00
C ASP A 291 1.39 -10.44 -5.36
N LEU A 292 0.64 -9.34 -5.45
CA LEU A 292 0.39 -8.64 -6.70
C LEU A 292 1.24 -7.37 -6.83
N ARG A 293 2.57 -7.51 -6.82
CA ARG A 293 3.46 -6.40 -7.17
C ARG A 293 3.61 -6.32 -8.70
N PRO A 294 3.22 -5.22 -9.39
CA PRO A 294 3.44 -5.14 -10.83
C PRO A 294 4.95 -5.04 -11.13
N TYR A 295 5.34 -5.46 -12.34
CA TYR A 295 6.75 -5.40 -12.70
C TYR A 295 7.21 -3.92 -12.74
N PRO A 296 8.35 -3.57 -12.13
CA PRO A 296 8.71 -2.17 -11.97
C PRO A 296 9.26 -1.51 -13.26
N PRO A 297 9.44 -0.18 -13.32
CA PRO A 297 9.51 0.75 -12.19
C PRO A 297 8.16 1.29 -11.69
N PHE A 298 7.10 1.12 -12.47
CA PHE A 298 5.78 1.66 -12.12
C PHE A 298 4.98 0.60 -11.39
N GLN A 299 4.93 0.77 -10.08
CA GLN A 299 4.11 -0.03 -9.18
C GLN A 299 2.60 0.32 -9.34
N TYR A 300 1.72 -0.12 -8.43
CA TYR A 300 0.37 0.43 -8.36
C TYR A 300 0.39 1.95 -8.22
N THR A 301 -0.68 2.61 -8.67
CA THR A 301 -0.74 4.06 -8.75
C THR A 301 -2.02 4.59 -8.14
N THR A 302 -1.91 5.67 -7.38
CA THR A 302 -3.04 6.49 -6.95
C THR A 302 -3.57 7.33 -8.09
N VAL A 303 -2.66 7.81 -8.94
CA VAL A 303 -2.96 8.51 -10.19
C VAL A 303 -2.05 7.90 -11.26
N ARG A 304 -2.63 7.34 -12.32
CA ARG A 304 -1.85 6.65 -13.36
C ARG A 304 -1.03 7.62 -14.21
N GLY A 305 -1.50 8.85 -14.38
CA GLY A 305 -0.90 9.85 -15.26
C GLY A 305 -1.03 9.50 -16.74
N TYR A 306 -0.37 10.28 -17.60
CA TYR A 306 -0.31 10.03 -19.04
C TYR A 306 1.14 10.08 -19.52
N TYR A 307 1.50 9.21 -20.44
CA TYR A 307 2.76 9.30 -21.17
C TYR A 307 2.71 10.43 -22.21
N ALA A 308 3.87 10.77 -22.78
CA ALA A 308 3.98 11.81 -23.80
C ALA A 308 3.11 11.52 -25.05
N ASP A 309 2.86 10.24 -25.35
CA ASP A 309 2.00 9.80 -26.47
C ASP A 309 0.50 9.86 -26.15
N GLY A 310 0.12 10.34 -24.96
CA GLY A 310 -1.27 10.43 -24.50
C GLY A 310 -1.86 9.11 -24.03
N LYS A 311 -1.11 7.99 -24.01
CA LYS A 311 -1.56 6.75 -23.38
C LYS A 311 -1.48 6.86 -21.86
N GLY A 312 -2.40 6.22 -21.15
CA GLY A 312 -2.47 6.25 -19.70
C GLY A 312 -3.89 6.51 -19.22
N GLY A 313 -4.02 7.24 -18.13
CA GLY A 313 -5.28 7.63 -17.54
C GLY A 313 -5.86 6.62 -16.55
N ASP A 314 -6.55 7.16 -15.55
CA ASP A 314 -7.21 6.39 -14.51
C ASP A 314 -8.50 5.77 -15.03
N ALA A 315 -8.56 4.44 -15.02
CA ALA A 315 -9.74 3.70 -15.43
C ALA A 315 -10.93 4.04 -14.52
N LEU A 316 -12.12 4.14 -15.10
CA LEU A 316 -13.36 4.30 -14.32
C LEU A 316 -13.73 3.00 -13.61
N TRP A 317 -13.61 1.89 -14.33
CA TRP A 317 -14.03 0.58 -13.88
C TRP A 317 -12.84 -0.35 -13.76
N VAL A 318 -12.86 -1.19 -12.73
CA VAL A 318 -11.87 -2.26 -12.56
C VAL A 318 -12.62 -3.57 -12.44
N GLN A 319 -12.21 -4.56 -13.23
CA GLN A 319 -12.68 -5.93 -13.08
C GLN A 319 -11.69 -6.71 -12.20
N ALA A 320 -11.82 -6.55 -10.89
CA ALA A 320 -11.16 -7.42 -9.94
C ALA A 320 -11.78 -8.84 -10.03
N GLY A 321 -11.01 -9.89 -9.74
CA GLY A 321 -11.46 -11.29 -9.81
C GLY A 321 -12.51 -11.70 -8.77
N ALA A 322 -13.33 -10.77 -8.29
CA ALA A 322 -14.43 -11.05 -7.38
C ALA A 322 -15.55 -11.81 -8.11
N TRP A 323 -16.14 -12.78 -7.39
CA TRP A 323 -17.11 -13.79 -7.81
C TRP A 323 -18.43 -13.20 -8.32
N GLY A 324 -18.45 -12.70 -9.56
CA GLY A 324 -19.51 -11.85 -10.10
C GLY A 324 -20.48 -12.52 -11.08
N GLY A 325 -20.80 -13.80 -10.94
CA GLY A 325 -21.66 -14.51 -11.90
C GLY A 325 -23.12 -14.68 -11.46
N THR A 326 -24.08 -14.49 -12.37
CA THR A 326 -25.46 -14.98 -12.19
C THR A 326 -25.67 -16.40 -12.73
N THR A 327 -24.63 -16.99 -13.34
CA THR A 327 -24.74 -18.19 -14.16
C THR A 327 -23.62 -19.15 -13.82
N ARG A 328 -23.97 -20.33 -13.31
CA ARG A 328 -23.03 -21.43 -13.08
C ARG A 328 -22.43 -21.90 -14.41
N GLY A 329 -21.17 -21.58 -14.66
CA GLY A 329 -20.44 -22.10 -15.82
C GLY A 329 -20.00 -23.57 -15.65
N ASN A 330 -19.43 -24.15 -16.72
CA ASN A 330 -18.78 -25.48 -16.69
C ASN A 330 -17.36 -25.45 -16.09
N SER A 331 -16.87 -24.29 -15.64
CA SER A 331 -15.55 -24.18 -15.02
C SER A 331 -15.62 -24.61 -13.55
N GLN A 332 -14.64 -25.37 -13.07
CA GLN A 332 -14.63 -25.91 -11.70
C GLN A 332 -14.42 -24.87 -10.60
N GLN A 333 -14.16 -23.60 -10.92
CA GLN A 333 -13.78 -22.57 -9.93
C GLN A 333 -14.23 -21.13 -10.26
N TRP A 334 -14.73 -20.81 -11.46
CA TRP A 334 -14.76 -19.41 -11.91
C TRP A 334 -15.98 -19.12 -12.80
N ASP A 335 -16.84 -18.20 -12.39
CA ASP A 335 -17.83 -17.62 -13.30
C ASP A 335 -17.13 -16.61 -14.23
N GLY A 336 -17.50 -16.61 -15.51
CA GLY A 336 -16.90 -15.76 -16.54
C GLY A 336 -17.34 -14.29 -16.49
N ASP A 337 -18.35 -13.97 -15.69
CA ASP A 337 -18.87 -12.62 -15.50
C ASP A 337 -18.13 -11.97 -14.32
N LYS A 338 -17.21 -11.04 -14.61
CA LYS A 338 -16.58 -10.22 -13.58
C LYS A 338 -17.44 -8.99 -13.34
N THR A 339 -17.94 -8.81 -12.11
CA THR A 339 -18.67 -7.58 -11.75
C THR A 339 -17.71 -6.38 -11.77
N GLU A 340 -18.08 -5.33 -12.49
CA GLU A 340 -17.30 -4.09 -12.48
C GLU A 340 -17.32 -3.44 -11.11
N LYS A 341 -16.13 -2.97 -10.69
CA LYS A 341 -15.92 -2.26 -9.44
C LYS A 341 -15.62 -0.79 -9.69
N LEU A 342 -16.10 0.05 -8.77
CA LEU A 342 -15.68 1.45 -8.68
C LEU A 342 -14.17 1.49 -8.48
N SER A 343 -13.46 2.25 -9.32
CA SER A 343 -12.01 2.48 -9.17
C SER A 343 -11.72 3.59 -8.14
N THR A 344 -10.43 3.76 -7.82
CA THR A 344 -9.93 4.84 -6.95
C THR A 344 -10.40 6.23 -7.38
N ARG A 345 -10.52 6.48 -8.69
CA ARG A 345 -11.07 7.73 -9.23
C ARG A 345 -12.46 8.02 -8.65
N GLN A 346 -13.37 7.04 -8.72
CA GLN A 346 -14.73 7.20 -8.22
C GLN A 346 -14.78 7.25 -6.69
N TRP A 347 -13.89 6.55 -5.99
CA TRP A 347 -13.79 6.66 -4.52
C TRP A 347 -13.38 8.07 -4.08
N PHE A 348 -12.46 8.70 -4.82
CA PHE A 348 -12.01 10.05 -4.51
C PHE A 348 -13.07 11.09 -4.85
N GLU A 349 -13.90 10.89 -5.89
CA GLU A 349 -15.06 11.76 -6.17
C GLU A 349 -16.06 11.71 -5.01
N ILE A 350 -16.40 10.51 -4.53
CA ILE A 350 -17.26 10.32 -3.35
C ILE A 350 -16.58 10.91 -2.10
N GLY A 351 -15.28 10.66 -1.93
CA GLY A 351 -14.48 11.18 -0.83
C GLY A 351 -14.46 12.70 -0.80
N HIS A 352 -14.31 13.35 -1.95
CA HIS A 352 -14.35 14.81 -2.08
C HIS A 352 -15.73 15.38 -1.73
N ARG A 353 -16.82 14.71 -2.17
CA ARG A 353 -18.19 15.11 -1.82
C ARG A 353 -18.40 15.16 -0.31
N PHE A 354 -17.89 14.17 0.44
CA PHE A 354 -18.15 14.04 1.88
C PHE A 354 -17.06 14.64 2.78
N TRP A 355 -15.83 14.74 2.28
CA TRP A 355 -14.65 15.23 3.00
C TRP A 355 -13.80 16.13 2.08
N PRO A 356 -14.30 17.30 1.69
CA PRO A 356 -13.62 18.18 0.72
C PRO A 356 -12.26 18.68 1.22
N ASP A 357 -12.02 18.65 2.53
CA ASP A 357 -10.78 19.04 3.21
C ASP A 357 -9.70 17.93 3.21
N ALA A 358 -10.04 16.69 2.82
CA ALA A 358 -9.13 15.55 2.92
C ALA A 358 -8.05 15.51 1.81
N GLY A 359 -8.17 16.38 0.80
CA GLY A 359 -7.23 16.50 -0.33
C GLY A 359 -7.49 15.53 -1.48
N PHE A 360 -8.67 14.92 -1.56
CA PHE A 360 -9.07 14.07 -2.69
C PHE A 360 -9.13 14.86 -4.01
N ASP A 361 -9.55 16.12 -3.95
CA ASP A 361 -9.61 17.05 -5.07
C ASP A 361 -8.25 17.30 -5.71
N TYR A 362 -7.19 17.39 -4.92
CA TYR A 362 -5.82 17.53 -5.42
C TYR A 362 -5.45 16.37 -6.35
N PHE A 363 -5.74 15.12 -5.95
CA PHE A 363 -5.44 13.94 -6.76
C PHE A 363 -6.38 13.83 -7.97
N LEU A 364 -7.68 14.09 -7.80
CA LEU A 364 -8.63 14.14 -8.92
C LEU A 364 -8.19 15.15 -9.99
N ALA A 365 -7.74 16.33 -9.57
CA ALA A 365 -7.20 17.33 -10.50
C ALA A 365 -6.03 16.78 -11.34
N GLN A 366 -5.22 15.86 -10.81
CA GLN A 366 -4.12 15.22 -11.56
C GLN A 366 -4.59 14.11 -12.50
N MET A 367 -5.79 13.54 -12.29
CA MET A 367 -6.39 12.52 -13.16
C MET A 367 -7.03 13.09 -14.44
N ARG A 368 -7.06 14.42 -14.61
CA ARG A 368 -7.63 15.09 -15.79
C ARG A 368 -6.91 14.69 -17.08
N GLY A 369 -7.60 14.69 -18.22
CA GLY A 369 -7.01 14.38 -19.52
C GLY A 369 -5.91 15.37 -19.92
N PRO A 370 -5.02 15.01 -20.87
CA PRO A 370 -3.90 15.87 -21.30
C PRO A 370 -4.33 17.27 -21.74
N ASN A 371 -5.50 17.38 -22.39
CA ASN A 371 -6.03 18.63 -22.94
C ASN A 371 -7.11 19.27 -22.07
N ASP A 372 -7.45 18.66 -20.94
CA ASP A 372 -8.50 19.19 -20.07
C ASP A 372 -7.93 20.29 -19.17
N ASP A 373 -8.64 21.43 -19.13
CA ASP A 373 -8.36 22.56 -18.25
C ASP A 373 -8.78 22.30 -16.80
N ARG A 374 -9.75 21.39 -16.60
CA ARG A 374 -10.30 20.97 -15.32
C ARG A 374 -10.41 19.46 -15.26
N TYR A 375 -10.50 18.92 -14.06
CA TYR A 375 -10.99 17.55 -13.91
C TYR A 375 -12.52 17.56 -14.00
N TYR A 376 -13.06 16.86 -15.00
CA TYR A 376 -14.49 16.67 -15.18
C TYR A 376 -14.94 15.39 -14.47
N PRO A 377 -15.75 15.50 -13.39
CA PRO A 377 -16.15 14.36 -12.59
C PRO A 377 -17.23 13.53 -13.28
N GLN A 378 -17.41 12.29 -12.83
CA GLN A 378 -18.57 11.50 -13.20
C GLN A 378 -19.85 12.14 -12.65
N LEU A 379 -20.90 12.16 -13.49
CA LEU A 379 -22.19 12.76 -13.13
C LEU A 379 -22.88 12.02 -11.97
N TYR A 380 -22.51 10.77 -11.69
CA TYR A 380 -23.10 9.94 -10.63
C TYR A 380 -23.01 10.57 -9.24
N TRP A 381 -21.98 11.38 -8.98
CA TRP A 381 -21.63 11.81 -7.62
C TRP A 381 -22.06 13.25 -7.30
N ASN A 382 -22.63 13.98 -8.27
CA ASN A 382 -23.11 15.36 -8.12
C ASN A 382 -22.05 16.32 -7.53
N ILE A 383 -20.83 16.29 -8.08
CA ILE A 383 -19.76 17.24 -7.73
C ILE A 383 -19.43 18.13 -8.94
N ASP A 384 -18.92 19.33 -8.66
CA ASP A 384 -18.53 20.32 -9.68
C ASP A 384 -17.17 19.97 -10.31
N PRO A 385 -16.88 20.44 -11.54
CA PRO A 385 -15.56 20.34 -12.13
C PRO A 385 -14.49 20.94 -11.22
N ILE A 386 -13.39 20.21 -11.06
CA ILE A 386 -12.32 20.59 -10.15
C ILE A 386 -11.26 21.36 -10.92
N ASP A 387 -11.07 22.61 -10.53
CA ASP A 387 -10.07 23.51 -11.09
C ASP A 387 -8.69 23.22 -10.45
N PRO A 388 -7.69 22.74 -11.22
CA PRO A 388 -6.36 22.43 -10.70
C PRO A 388 -5.65 23.64 -10.09
N ALA A 389 -6.05 24.87 -10.41
CA ALA A 389 -5.48 26.09 -9.81
C ALA A 389 -6.04 26.39 -8.41
N LYS A 390 -7.15 25.76 -8.00
CA LYS A 390 -7.84 26.02 -6.71
C LYS A 390 -7.60 24.94 -5.66
N VAL A 391 -7.20 23.75 -6.08
CA VAL A 391 -6.94 22.63 -5.17
C VAL A 391 -5.67 22.85 -4.36
N LYS A 392 -5.65 22.35 -3.13
CA LYS A 392 -4.47 22.43 -2.25
C LYS A 392 -3.92 21.02 -2.02
N PRO A 393 -2.63 20.78 -2.28
CA PRO A 393 -2.04 19.50 -1.97
C PRO A 393 -2.14 19.22 -0.46
N PRO A 394 -2.58 18.02 -0.04
CA PRO A 394 -2.72 17.72 1.38
C PRO A 394 -1.35 17.57 2.04
N VAL A 395 -1.21 18.04 3.28
CA VAL A 395 0.02 17.82 4.07
C VAL A 395 0.08 16.36 4.54
N ARG A 396 1.23 15.70 4.38
CA ARG A 396 1.47 14.34 4.88
C ARG A 396 2.82 14.21 5.55
N LYS A 397 2.80 13.66 6.76
CA LYS A 397 3.98 13.46 7.59
C LYS A 397 4.49 12.03 7.48
N SER A 398 5.69 11.80 8.00
CA SER A 398 6.17 10.47 8.32
C SER A 398 5.31 9.87 9.43
N ALA A 399 5.09 8.57 9.38
CA ALA A 399 4.25 7.88 10.33
C ALA A 399 4.61 6.40 10.44
N VAL A 400 4.30 5.82 11.59
CA VAL A 400 4.30 4.39 11.85
C VAL A 400 2.87 3.91 12.06
N TRP A 401 2.50 2.87 11.32
CA TRP A 401 1.22 2.18 11.41
C TRP A 401 1.49 0.75 11.89
N GLN A 402 1.50 0.59 13.21
CA GLN A 402 1.90 -0.64 13.87
C GLN A 402 0.94 -1.80 13.55
N GLY A 403 -0.38 -1.55 13.54
CA GLY A 403 -1.38 -2.57 13.24
C GLY A 403 -1.29 -3.08 11.79
N ARG A 404 -0.93 -2.22 10.84
CA ARG A 404 -0.67 -2.56 9.44
C ARG A 404 0.73 -3.14 9.23
N GLY A 405 1.64 -2.87 10.17
CA GLY A 405 3.01 -3.32 10.14
C GLY A 405 3.87 -2.54 9.15
N MET A 406 3.82 -1.20 9.15
CA MET A 406 4.69 -0.41 8.28
C MET A 406 5.01 0.98 8.80
N ALA A 407 6.07 1.56 8.23
CA ALA A 407 6.40 2.97 8.36
C ALA A 407 6.56 3.60 6.97
N VAL A 408 6.17 4.86 6.85
CA VAL A 408 6.55 5.71 5.71
C VAL A 408 7.29 6.93 6.23
N LEU A 409 8.44 7.20 5.64
CA LEU A 409 9.33 8.32 5.96
C LEU A 409 9.34 9.30 4.78
N ARG A 410 9.08 10.57 5.05
CA ARG A 410 9.09 11.66 4.06
C ARG A 410 10.04 12.73 4.51
N HIS A 411 11.04 13.09 3.71
CA HIS A 411 11.91 14.21 4.09
C HIS A 411 11.13 15.54 4.02
N ASP A 412 10.46 15.81 2.90
CA ASP A 412 9.50 16.91 2.77
C ASP A 412 8.13 16.46 3.30
N GLU A 413 7.68 17.07 4.39
CA GLU A 413 6.37 16.82 5.02
C GLU A 413 5.39 17.98 4.81
N THR A 414 5.70 18.91 3.91
CA THR A 414 4.84 20.06 3.59
C THR A 414 3.88 19.73 2.44
N ALA A 415 3.08 20.70 2.00
CA ALA A 415 2.24 20.53 0.82
C ALA A 415 3.06 20.33 -0.49
N SER A 416 4.33 20.76 -0.54
CA SER A 416 5.17 20.54 -1.74
C SER A 416 5.63 19.10 -1.91
N ALA A 417 5.51 18.25 -0.87
CA ALA A 417 6.01 16.88 -0.84
C ALA A 417 5.61 16.06 -2.08
N TRP A 418 4.40 16.28 -2.59
CA TRP A 418 3.86 15.59 -3.77
C TRP A 418 4.59 15.88 -5.08
N THR A 419 5.25 17.04 -5.18
CA THR A 419 6.00 17.47 -6.36
C THR A 419 7.50 17.58 -6.10
N SER A 420 7.89 17.48 -4.84
CA SER A 420 9.26 17.64 -4.37
C SER A 420 10.17 16.52 -4.89
N PRO A 421 11.43 16.82 -5.22
CA PRO A 421 12.44 15.80 -5.49
C PRO A 421 12.99 15.16 -4.20
N ALA A 422 12.55 15.65 -3.02
CA ALA A 422 13.00 15.16 -1.74
C ALA A 422 12.72 13.65 -1.56
N PRO A 423 13.58 12.94 -0.82
CA PRO A 423 13.46 11.50 -0.74
C PRO A 423 12.33 11.04 0.19
N MET A 424 11.79 9.85 -0.12
CA MET A 424 10.76 9.14 0.64
C MET A 424 11.09 7.64 0.69
N ALA A 425 10.84 7.00 1.82
CA ALA A 425 11.08 5.56 2.02
C ALA A 425 9.90 4.88 2.71
N ALA A 426 9.71 3.59 2.46
CA ALA A 426 8.71 2.77 3.14
C ALA A 426 9.36 1.48 3.70
N LEU A 427 9.09 1.18 4.97
CA LEU A 427 9.60 0.00 5.67
C LEU A 427 8.43 -0.91 6.07
N ARG A 428 8.52 -2.20 5.74
CA ARG A 428 7.63 -3.24 6.25
C ARG A 428 8.13 -3.78 7.58
N PHE A 429 7.21 -4.08 8.50
CA PHE A 429 7.49 -4.78 9.74
C PHE A 429 7.21 -6.28 9.59
N THR A 430 6.98 -7.00 10.69
CA THR A 430 6.83 -8.46 10.69
C THR A 430 5.37 -8.92 10.72
N ASN A 431 4.41 -8.02 10.93
CA ASN A 431 3.00 -8.38 11.03
C ASN A 431 2.52 -9.08 9.77
N GLU A 432 1.70 -10.10 9.96
CA GLU A 432 1.03 -10.82 8.90
C GLU A 432 -0.11 -9.98 8.30
N TYR A 433 -0.37 -10.19 7.01
CA TYR A 433 -1.50 -9.63 6.28
C TYR A 433 -1.97 -10.68 5.26
N ALA A 434 -3.19 -10.55 4.74
CA ALA A 434 -3.69 -11.45 3.71
C ALA A 434 -2.92 -11.27 2.39
N HIS A 435 -2.72 -12.35 1.64
CA HIS A 435 -1.91 -12.35 0.41
C HIS A 435 -0.46 -11.85 0.60
N HIS A 436 0.08 -12.15 1.77
CA HIS A 436 1.45 -11.83 2.10
C HIS A 436 2.46 -12.59 1.23
N VAL A 437 3.62 -11.96 1.12
CA VAL A 437 4.89 -12.56 0.69
C VAL A 437 5.91 -12.35 1.80
N ASN A 438 7.06 -13.01 1.73
CA ASN A 438 8.07 -13.03 2.78
C ASN A 438 8.88 -11.72 2.85
N ASP A 439 8.18 -10.61 3.07
CA ASP A 439 8.65 -9.21 3.03
C ASP A 439 8.92 -8.60 4.42
N GLN A 440 9.02 -9.44 5.45
CA GLN A 440 9.23 -8.96 6.81
C GLN A 440 10.53 -8.19 6.92
N LEU A 441 10.48 -7.04 7.59
CA LEU A 441 11.59 -6.08 7.69
C LEU A 441 12.13 -5.61 6.34
N ALA A 442 11.41 -5.76 5.21
CA ALA A 442 11.86 -5.30 3.91
C ALA A 442 11.68 -3.78 3.72
N LEU A 443 12.62 -3.16 3.01
CA LEU A 443 12.39 -1.83 2.46
C LEU A 443 11.41 -1.99 1.28
N ALA A 444 10.16 -1.55 1.47
CA ALA A 444 9.10 -1.69 0.48
C ALA A 444 9.33 -0.77 -0.74
N GLY A 445 10.02 0.34 -0.54
CA GLY A 445 10.55 1.16 -1.61
C GLY A 445 11.31 2.38 -1.09
N TYR A 446 12.11 2.97 -1.99
CA TYR A 446 12.84 4.22 -1.79
C TYR A 446 12.74 5.06 -3.05
N MET A 447 12.40 6.34 -2.89
CA MET A 447 12.21 7.30 -3.96
C MET A 447 13.05 8.55 -3.69
N ALA A 448 13.61 9.13 -4.75
CA ALA A 448 14.29 10.43 -4.73
C ALA A 448 14.27 11.02 -6.15
N PHE A 449 14.38 12.35 -6.28
CA PHE A 449 14.39 13.05 -7.57
C PHE A 449 13.21 12.69 -8.48
N ASN A 450 12.03 12.43 -7.89
CA ASN A 450 10.84 12.00 -8.63
C ASN A 450 11.08 10.71 -9.46
N ARG A 451 11.88 9.78 -8.91
CA ARG A 451 12.17 8.45 -9.45
C ARG A 451 12.15 7.39 -8.35
N MET A 452 11.62 6.21 -8.67
CA MET A 452 11.82 5.03 -7.82
C MET A 452 13.30 4.65 -7.89
N ILE A 453 13.96 4.54 -6.74
CA ILE A 453 15.38 4.19 -6.60
C ILE A 453 15.54 2.71 -6.24
N LEU A 454 14.78 2.25 -5.23
CA LEU A 454 14.74 0.86 -4.80
C LEU A 454 13.31 0.35 -4.80
N VAL A 455 13.14 -0.92 -5.19
CA VAL A 455 11.85 -1.58 -5.27
C VAL A 455 12.00 -3.07 -5.11
N ASN A 456 10.95 -3.76 -4.65
CA ASN A 456 10.97 -5.22 -4.59
C ASN A 456 10.39 -5.84 -5.88
N PRO A 457 11.17 -6.57 -6.70
CA PRO A 457 10.71 -7.12 -7.96
C PRO A 457 9.71 -8.27 -7.80
N LYS A 458 8.90 -8.49 -8.83
CA LYS A 458 8.06 -9.68 -8.99
C LYS A 458 8.22 -10.24 -10.39
N VAL A 459 8.48 -11.54 -10.48
CA VAL A 459 8.74 -12.21 -11.77
C VAL A 459 7.55 -13.04 -12.25
N ASP A 460 6.59 -13.34 -11.38
CA ASP A 460 5.42 -14.14 -11.73
C ASP A 460 4.33 -13.29 -12.40
N PRO A 461 3.62 -13.83 -13.40
CA PRO A 461 2.55 -13.11 -14.09
C PRO A 461 1.24 -13.02 -13.29
N SER A 462 1.06 -13.87 -12.27
CA SER A 462 -0.15 -13.96 -11.44
C SER A 462 0.23 -13.82 -9.96
N TYR A 463 -0.37 -14.57 -9.06
CA TYR A 463 0.05 -14.69 -7.67
C TYR A 463 1.56 -14.97 -7.56
N ALA A 464 2.19 -14.35 -6.56
CA ALA A 464 3.60 -14.53 -6.29
C ALA A 464 3.90 -15.97 -5.84
N PHE A 465 4.86 -16.61 -6.51
CA PHE A 465 5.37 -17.93 -6.17
C PHE A 465 6.91 -17.94 -6.25
N GLY A 466 7.56 -18.97 -5.71
CA GLY A 466 9.02 -19.13 -5.81
C GLY A 466 9.79 -17.85 -5.44
N PHE A 467 10.56 -17.31 -6.39
CA PHE A 467 11.33 -16.07 -6.19
C PHE A 467 10.47 -14.89 -5.72
N SER A 468 9.32 -14.62 -6.36
CA SER A 468 8.49 -13.47 -6.00
C SER A 468 7.81 -13.62 -4.64
N ARG A 469 7.62 -14.83 -4.12
CA ARG A 469 7.08 -15.00 -2.76
C ARG A 469 8.18 -14.92 -1.70
N SER A 470 9.38 -15.35 -2.06
CA SER A 470 10.53 -15.47 -1.17
C SER A 470 11.12 -14.12 -0.79
N VAL A 471 11.79 -14.07 0.37
CA VAL A 471 12.61 -12.94 0.82
C VAL A 471 13.68 -12.54 -0.21
N ARG A 472 14.08 -13.46 -1.08
CA ARG A 472 15.04 -13.23 -2.18
C ARG A 472 14.61 -12.17 -3.20
N SER A 473 13.32 -11.84 -3.26
CA SER A 473 12.78 -10.76 -4.10
C SER A 473 12.54 -9.45 -3.34
N HIS A 474 13.12 -9.32 -2.15
CA HIS A 474 12.92 -8.18 -1.27
C HIS A 474 14.24 -7.59 -0.79
N CYS A 475 14.26 -6.26 -0.65
CA CYS A 475 15.37 -5.53 -0.06
C CYS A 475 15.39 -5.80 1.46
N SER A 476 15.96 -6.93 1.90
CA SER A 476 15.99 -7.42 3.29
C SER A 476 17.22 -8.29 3.56
N VAL A 477 17.30 -8.89 4.74
CA VAL A 477 18.28 -9.93 5.09
C VAL A 477 17.61 -11.30 5.14
N MET A 478 18.27 -12.29 4.58
CA MET A 478 17.97 -13.72 4.67
C MET A 478 18.97 -14.40 5.62
N VAL A 479 18.49 -15.34 6.44
CA VAL A 479 19.30 -16.10 7.40
C VAL A 479 19.30 -17.58 7.02
N ASP A 480 20.46 -18.22 7.06
CA ASP A 480 20.66 -19.66 6.86
C ASP A 480 19.92 -20.16 5.61
N GLY A 481 20.44 -19.74 4.46
CA GLY A 481 20.02 -20.30 3.17
C GLY A 481 19.99 -21.82 3.21
N HIS A 482 18.94 -22.38 2.60
CA HIS A 482 18.54 -23.79 2.50
C HIS A 482 18.52 -24.64 3.78
N ILE A 483 17.32 -24.88 4.32
CA ILE A 483 16.97 -26.17 4.95
C ILE A 483 15.83 -26.79 4.14
N LYS A 484 16.01 -28.05 3.71
CA LYS A 484 15.08 -28.78 2.85
C LYS A 484 13.69 -28.96 3.48
N VAL A 485 12.70 -28.79 2.59
CA VAL A 485 11.27 -29.18 2.59
C VAL A 485 10.30 -28.14 3.13
N ASP A 486 9.44 -27.65 2.23
CA ASP A 486 8.10 -27.15 2.54
C ASP A 486 7.01 -27.96 1.80
N ASP A 487 5.79 -27.89 2.33
CA ASP A 487 4.62 -28.75 2.07
C ASP A 487 4.13 -28.80 0.61
N TRP A 488 4.72 -28.00 -0.28
CA TRP A 488 4.32 -27.86 -1.69
C TRP A 488 5.41 -28.28 -2.68
N GLY A 489 6.53 -28.81 -2.18
CA GLY A 489 7.50 -29.54 -2.97
C GLY A 489 8.10 -28.78 -4.15
N LYS A 490 9.07 -27.88 -3.88
CA LYS A 490 10.37 -27.77 -4.60
C LYS A 490 11.18 -26.53 -4.15
N THR A 491 12.25 -26.82 -3.39
CA THR A 491 13.51 -26.05 -3.13
C THR A 491 13.42 -24.59 -2.66
N GLY A 492 13.96 -24.27 -1.47
CA GLY A 492 14.18 -22.89 -1.03
C GLY A 492 14.75 -22.71 0.39
N SER A 493 15.28 -21.51 0.64
CA SER A 493 15.83 -20.97 1.90
C SER A 493 14.93 -21.09 3.13
N ILE A 494 15.49 -20.98 4.35
CA ILE A 494 14.63 -20.68 5.52
C ILE A 494 13.95 -19.34 5.24
N GLU A 495 12.64 -19.38 5.07
CA GLU A 495 11.84 -18.19 4.87
C GLU A 495 11.49 -17.55 6.23
N PRO A 496 11.43 -16.21 6.28
CA PRO A 496 11.05 -15.51 7.50
C PRO A 496 9.61 -15.80 7.90
N LYS A 497 9.37 -15.93 9.21
CA LYS A 497 8.03 -16.07 9.77
C LYS A 497 7.39 -14.71 10.01
N PHE A 498 6.08 -14.62 9.80
CA PHE A 498 5.30 -13.50 10.33
C PHE A 498 5.15 -13.61 11.83
N THR A 499 5.09 -12.48 12.50
CA THR A 499 4.95 -12.38 13.94
C THR A 499 4.48 -10.99 14.33
N ASP A 500 3.75 -10.90 15.43
CA ASP A 500 3.41 -9.62 16.07
C ASP A 500 4.50 -9.15 17.06
N ASP A 501 5.59 -9.93 17.23
CA ASP A 501 6.79 -9.53 17.97
C ASP A 501 7.62 -8.51 17.18
N CYS A 502 7.07 -7.32 16.97
CA CYS A 502 7.79 -6.19 16.39
C CYS A 502 7.71 -4.98 17.29
N LYS A 503 8.86 -4.58 17.85
CA LYS A 503 8.99 -3.32 18.59
C LYS A 503 9.55 -2.24 17.68
N THR A 504 8.87 -1.10 17.63
CA THR A 504 9.26 0.03 16.80
C THR A 504 9.79 1.19 17.65
N ARG A 505 10.68 1.98 17.06
CA ARG A 505 11.17 3.26 17.60
C ARG A 505 11.21 4.26 16.47
N GLU A 506 10.92 5.53 16.76
CA GLU A 506 10.89 6.57 15.75
C GLU A 506 11.40 7.91 16.27
N LEU A 507 11.84 8.75 15.35
CA LEU A 507 12.17 10.15 15.58
C LEU A 507 11.99 10.91 14.26
N PHE A 508 10.94 11.72 14.17
CA PHE A 508 10.64 12.51 12.97
C PHE A 508 10.92 13.99 13.22
N THR A 509 12.03 14.46 12.68
CA THR A 509 12.50 15.85 12.80
C THR A 509 12.70 16.44 11.40
N PRO A 510 12.75 17.76 11.22
CA PRO A 510 13.00 18.35 9.90
C PRO A 510 14.31 17.89 9.26
N GLU A 511 15.35 17.66 10.07
CA GLU A 511 16.68 17.29 9.57
C GLU A 511 16.79 15.79 9.23
N VAL A 512 16.08 14.94 9.97
CA VAL A 512 16.13 13.48 9.80
C VAL A 512 14.83 12.81 10.19
N LYS A 513 14.43 11.80 9.41
CA LYS A 513 13.39 10.83 9.79
C LYS A 513 14.06 9.52 10.15
N PHE A 514 13.81 9.03 11.35
CA PHE A 514 14.33 7.77 11.85
C PHE A 514 13.19 6.82 12.18
N VAL A 515 13.36 5.56 11.80
CA VAL A 515 12.56 4.45 12.32
C VAL A 515 13.45 3.23 12.53
N ALA A 516 13.21 2.47 13.59
CA ALA A 516 13.78 1.16 13.79
C ALA A 516 12.70 0.14 14.13
N ALA A 517 12.85 -1.09 13.64
CA ALA A 517 11.99 -2.23 13.91
C ALA A 517 12.85 -3.39 14.41
N ARG A 518 12.49 -3.97 15.56
CA ARG A 518 13.16 -5.12 16.18
C ARG A 518 12.22 -6.30 16.31
N THR A 519 12.72 -7.50 16.06
CA THR A 519 12.03 -8.77 16.32
C THR A 519 13.02 -9.86 16.74
N THR A 520 12.52 -10.85 17.47
CA THR A 520 13.27 -12.06 17.85
C THR A 520 12.67 -13.34 17.28
N GLN A 521 11.57 -13.23 16.53
CA GLN A 521 10.75 -14.37 16.14
C GLN A 521 10.68 -14.59 14.62
N ARG A 522 11.23 -13.68 13.82
CA ARG A 522 11.25 -13.80 12.35
C ARG A 522 12.10 -15.00 11.89
N TYR A 523 13.24 -15.24 12.53
CA TYR A 523 14.04 -16.46 12.38
C TYR A 523 14.34 -17.09 13.76
N PRO A 524 14.31 -18.43 13.89
CA PRO A 524 14.61 -19.09 15.17
C PRO A 524 16.01 -18.73 15.69
N GLY A 525 16.07 -18.18 16.91
CA GLY A 525 17.33 -17.87 17.60
C GLY A 525 18.10 -16.67 17.02
N VAL A 526 17.42 -15.77 16.30
CA VAL A 526 18.04 -14.55 15.76
C VAL A 526 17.29 -13.31 16.26
N ASP A 527 18.01 -12.40 16.90
CA ASP A 527 17.56 -11.04 17.20
C ASP A 527 17.92 -10.14 16.01
N GLU A 528 16.90 -9.54 15.40
CA GLU A 528 17.04 -8.68 14.24
C GLU A 528 16.59 -7.26 14.60
N THR A 529 17.41 -6.27 14.27
CA THR A 529 17.02 -4.85 14.29
C THR A 529 17.34 -4.22 12.95
N ARG A 530 16.32 -3.70 12.25
CA ARG A 530 16.53 -2.82 11.09
C ARG A 530 16.22 -1.39 11.46
N ALA A 531 17.11 -0.47 11.14
CA ALA A 531 16.99 0.96 11.40
C ALA A 531 17.28 1.78 10.13
N LEU A 532 16.41 2.74 9.84
CA LEU A 532 16.56 3.66 8.72
C LEU A 532 16.73 5.09 9.25
N PHE A 533 17.68 5.83 8.69
CA PHE A 533 17.76 7.29 8.79
C PHE A 533 17.61 7.89 7.40
N LEU A 534 16.59 8.70 7.21
CA LEU A 534 16.31 9.42 5.97
C LEU A 534 16.61 10.90 6.16
N THR A 535 17.58 11.42 5.41
CA THR A 535 17.91 12.85 5.33
C THR A 535 17.46 13.42 3.99
N GLY A 536 17.74 14.69 3.71
CA GLY A 536 17.48 15.27 2.40
C GLY A 536 18.45 14.78 1.32
N GLU A 537 19.62 14.26 1.72
CA GLU A 537 20.70 13.91 0.82
C GLU A 537 20.86 12.39 0.61
N TYR A 538 20.46 11.57 1.59
CA TYR A 538 20.67 10.12 1.54
C TYR A 538 19.71 9.35 2.45
N MET A 539 19.74 8.02 2.33
CA MET A 539 19.19 7.11 3.32
C MET A 539 20.28 6.19 3.85
N LEU A 540 20.43 6.11 5.17
CA LEU A 540 21.25 5.11 5.85
C LEU A 540 20.37 3.97 6.33
N ASP A 541 20.70 2.74 5.94
CA ASP A 541 20.01 1.51 6.27
C ASP A 541 20.95 0.60 7.06
N ILE A 542 20.56 0.32 8.30
CA ILE A 542 21.34 -0.50 9.22
C ILE A 542 20.52 -1.72 9.58
N PHE A 543 21.06 -2.90 9.29
CA PHE A 543 20.45 -4.17 9.62
C PHE A 543 21.40 -4.97 10.52
N ASN A 544 21.07 -5.06 11.80
CA ASN A 544 21.79 -5.87 12.78
C ASN A 544 21.11 -7.23 12.95
N CYS A 545 21.90 -8.29 12.98
CA CYS A 545 21.45 -9.65 13.28
C CYS A 545 22.39 -10.27 14.31
N THR A 546 21.82 -10.87 15.36
CA THR A 546 22.59 -11.54 16.43
C THR A 546 22.01 -12.91 16.74
N SER A 547 22.87 -13.91 16.85
CA SER A 547 22.56 -15.29 17.21
C SER A 547 23.62 -15.85 18.16
N ASP A 548 23.24 -16.88 18.94
CA ASP A 548 24.14 -17.59 19.86
C ASP A 548 25.13 -18.51 19.14
N LYS A 549 24.85 -18.85 17.88
CA LYS A 549 25.67 -19.69 17.02
C LYS A 549 26.00 -18.99 15.70
N PRO A 550 27.01 -19.48 14.95
CA PRO A 550 27.28 -18.98 13.61
C PRO A 550 26.08 -19.21 12.69
N ARG A 551 25.73 -18.17 11.92
CA ARG A 551 24.67 -18.18 10.90
C ARG A 551 25.20 -17.61 9.59
N ALA A 552 24.63 -18.03 8.47
CA ALA A 552 24.86 -17.42 7.17
C ALA A 552 23.87 -16.28 6.96
N TYR A 553 24.35 -15.05 6.84
CA TYR A 553 23.52 -13.88 6.58
C TYR A 553 23.72 -13.41 5.13
N THR A 554 22.62 -13.16 4.44
CA THR A 554 22.60 -12.65 3.06
C THR A 554 21.74 -11.39 3.02
N TRP A 555 22.38 -10.23 2.88
CA TRP A 555 21.70 -8.95 2.66
C TRP A 555 21.44 -8.76 1.16
N LEU A 556 20.25 -8.32 0.80
CA LEU A 556 19.84 -8.07 -0.59
C LEU A 556 19.25 -6.67 -0.74
N THR A 557 19.51 -6.04 -1.88
CA THR A 557 18.79 -4.85 -2.33
C THR A 557 18.61 -4.88 -3.85
N HIS A 558 17.51 -4.29 -4.32
CA HIS A 558 17.12 -4.29 -5.72
C HIS A 558 16.94 -2.85 -6.21
N THR A 559 17.62 -2.52 -7.29
CA THR A 559 17.62 -1.19 -7.92
C THR A 559 17.51 -1.32 -9.44
N TYR A 560 17.74 -0.23 -10.17
CA TYR A 560 17.46 -0.12 -11.60
C TYR A 560 18.65 0.34 -12.44
N GLY A 561 18.59 -0.07 -13.70
CA GLY A 561 19.44 0.38 -14.78
C GLY A 561 20.72 -0.44 -14.88
N VAL A 562 21.84 0.24 -15.08
CA VAL A 562 23.16 -0.38 -15.23
C VAL A 562 24.03 -0.01 -14.05
N ALA A 563 24.67 -1.02 -13.47
CA ALA A 563 25.55 -0.85 -12.33
C ALA A 563 27.02 -0.86 -12.74
N THR A 564 27.76 0.12 -12.22
CA THR A 564 29.22 0.21 -12.30
C THR A 564 29.78 0.02 -10.90
N PRO A 565 30.54 -1.05 -10.63
CA PRO A 565 31.20 -1.22 -9.35
C PRO A 565 32.32 -0.20 -9.14
N ASP A 566 32.80 -0.08 -7.90
CA ASP A 566 34.03 0.63 -7.57
C ASP A 566 35.30 -0.03 -8.17
N ASP A 567 36.46 0.54 -7.84
CA ASP A 567 37.78 0.08 -8.30
C ASP A 567 38.21 -1.26 -7.66
N GLY A 568 37.32 -1.95 -6.94
CA GLY A 568 37.54 -3.30 -6.45
C GLY A 568 37.73 -4.31 -7.58
N VAL A 569 38.34 -5.46 -7.27
CA VAL A 569 38.58 -6.52 -8.27
C VAL A 569 37.35 -7.41 -8.39
N TRP A 570 36.32 -6.93 -9.08
CA TRP A 570 35.07 -7.65 -9.35
C TRP A 570 35.22 -8.69 -10.45
N ARG A 571 35.03 -9.98 -10.13
CA ARG A 571 35.23 -11.11 -11.04
C ARG A 571 33.90 -11.79 -11.38
N GLU A 572 33.78 -12.36 -12.57
CA GLU A 572 32.65 -13.24 -12.88
C GLU A 572 32.58 -14.38 -11.86
N SER A 573 31.36 -14.71 -11.40
CA SER A 573 31.14 -15.77 -10.41
C SER A 573 29.83 -16.53 -10.67
N LYS A 574 29.64 -17.62 -9.93
CA LYS A 574 28.43 -18.46 -9.89
C LYS A 574 28.13 -18.92 -8.46
N GLU A 575 28.68 -18.25 -7.46
CA GLU A 575 28.56 -18.61 -6.05
C GLU A 575 27.11 -18.46 -5.54
N LEU A 576 26.30 -17.60 -6.17
CA LEU A 576 24.88 -17.48 -5.83
C LEU A 576 23.99 -18.49 -6.55
N ALA A 577 24.50 -19.29 -7.50
CA ALA A 577 23.67 -20.18 -8.32
C ALA A 577 22.84 -21.16 -7.48
N ASP A 578 23.41 -21.67 -6.38
CA ASP A 578 22.68 -22.56 -5.47
C ASP A 578 21.72 -21.78 -4.56
N LEU A 579 22.09 -20.57 -4.13
CA LEU A 579 21.33 -19.77 -3.16
C LEU A 579 20.12 -19.06 -3.80
N ILE A 580 20.35 -18.41 -4.95
CA ILE A 580 19.39 -17.59 -5.70
C ILE A 580 19.56 -17.84 -7.21
N PRO A 581 19.13 -19.02 -7.71
CA PRO A 581 19.36 -19.44 -9.09
C PRO A 581 18.72 -18.55 -10.16
N GLN A 582 17.81 -17.65 -9.77
CA GLN A 582 17.14 -16.74 -10.70
C GLN A 582 17.99 -15.52 -11.06
N LEU A 583 19.02 -15.19 -10.26
CA LEU A 583 19.94 -14.10 -10.57
C LEU A 583 20.91 -14.52 -11.67
N THR A 584 21.27 -13.56 -12.52
CA THR A 584 22.14 -13.78 -13.69
C THR A 584 23.22 -12.70 -13.75
N ASP A 585 24.19 -12.86 -14.65
CA ASP A 585 25.30 -11.91 -14.85
C ASP A 585 26.07 -11.62 -13.54
N GLU A 586 26.34 -12.67 -12.76
CA GLU A 586 26.93 -12.55 -11.43
C GLU A 586 28.40 -12.13 -11.49
N ARG A 587 28.72 -11.09 -10.71
CA ARG A 587 30.10 -10.70 -10.38
C ARG A 587 30.28 -10.67 -8.88
N SER A 588 31.38 -11.20 -8.36
CA SER A 588 31.71 -11.20 -6.94
C SER A 588 32.94 -10.36 -6.60
N LEU A 589 32.97 -9.87 -5.37
CA LEU A 589 34.08 -9.16 -4.73
C LEU A 589 34.28 -9.73 -3.31
N ALA A 590 35.41 -10.40 -3.08
CA ALA A 590 35.88 -10.63 -1.72
C ALA A 590 36.30 -9.29 -1.11
N THR A 591 35.58 -8.82 -0.10
CA THR A 591 35.77 -7.45 0.41
C THR A 591 36.96 -7.33 1.36
N ASP A 592 37.45 -8.45 1.91
CA ASP A 592 38.49 -8.51 2.94
C ASP A 592 38.23 -7.57 4.12
N GLY A 593 36.95 -7.35 4.47
CA GLY A 593 36.54 -6.44 5.54
C GLY A 593 36.68 -4.95 5.20
N LYS A 594 36.98 -4.60 3.96
CA LYS A 594 37.05 -3.22 3.47
C LYS A 594 35.67 -2.71 3.01
N PRO A 595 35.42 -1.40 3.10
CA PRO A 595 34.22 -0.82 2.49
C PRO A 595 34.24 -0.98 0.97
N TRP A 596 33.06 -1.04 0.37
CA TRP A 596 32.88 -1.17 -1.07
C TRP A 596 31.67 -0.36 -1.53
N SER A 597 31.58 -0.09 -2.83
CA SER A 597 30.44 0.62 -3.40
C SER A 597 30.12 0.22 -4.84
N ILE A 598 28.89 0.49 -5.24
CA ILE A 598 28.43 0.42 -6.63
C ILE A 598 27.63 1.67 -6.98
N ILE A 599 27.59 2.02 -8.25
CA ILE A 599 26.77 3.09 -8.80
C ILE A 599 25.78 2.46 -9.77
N ALA A 600 24.49 2.54 -9.48
CA ALA A 600 23.43 2.13 -10.41
C ALA A 600 22.81 3.36 -11.06
N ARG A 601 22.85 3.45 -12.39
CA ARG A 601 22.25 4.55 -13.17
C ARG A 601 21.09 4.02 -13.98
N GLN A 602 19.94 4.69 -13.90
CA GLN A 602 18.79 4.41 -14.77
C GLN A 602 19.12 4.88 -16.19
N VAL A 603 19.16 3.94 -17.13
CA VAL A 603 19.53 4.20 -18.52
C VAL A 603 18.51 3.57 -19.46
N LYS A 604 18.40 4.17 -20.65
CA LYS A 604 17.70 3.59 -21.78
C LYS A 604 18.44 2.34 -22.24
N ARG A 605 17.73 1.29 -22.65
CA ARG A 605 18.38 0.06 -23.12
C ARG A 605 18.98 0.26 -24.50
N ALA A 606 20.02 -0.52 -24.80
CA ALA A 606 20.71 -0.44 -26.09
C ALA A 606 19.89 -1.01 -27.26
N ASP A 607 19.03 -2.01 -27.01
CA ASP A 607 18.17 -2.67 -28.00
C ASP A 607 16.72 -2.12 -28.00
N GLU A 608 16.53 -0.92 -27.44
CA GLU A 608 15.21 -0.34 -27.23
C GLU A 608 14.51 0.02 -28.56
N ILE A 609 13.25 -0.42 -28.70
CA ILE A 609 12.39 -0.10 -29.85
C ILE A 609 12.06 1.40 -29.83
N ALA A 610 11.79 1.98 -31.00
CA ALA A 610 11.39 3.39 -31.15
C ALA A 610 10.18 3.81 -30.28
N ASP A 611 9.31 2.87 -29.85
CA ASP A 611 8.06 3.13 -29.12
C ASP A 611 8.21 3.06 -27.57
N HIS A 612 9.37 3.42 -27.03
CA HIS A 612 9.55 3.47 -25.57
C HIS A 612 8.63 4.52 -24.93
N PRO A 613 7.86 4.19 -23.88
CA PRO A 613 6.84 5.12 -23.34
C PRO A 613 7.42 6.33 -22.61
N LEU A 614 8.69 6.30 -22.20
CA LEU A 614 9.38 7.43 -21.58
C LEU A 614 10.30 8.13 -22.60
N PRO A 615 10.31 9.48 -22.65
CA PRO A 615 11.15 10.23 -23.58
C PRO A 615 12.61 10.24 -23.15
N ASP A 616 13.51 10.63 -24.06
CA ASP A 616 14.95 10.74 -23.80
C ASP A 616 15.26 11.71 -22.63
N ALA A 617 14.51 12.81 -22.53
CA ALA A 617 14.61 13.76 -21.42
C ALA A 617 14.43 13.12 -20.03
N TRP A 618 13.71 11.99 -19.94
CA TRP A 618 13.57 11.24 -18.70
C TRP A 618 14.90 10.63 -18.26
N PHE A 619 15.69 10.11 -19.22
CA PHE A 619 17.00 9.47 -19.03
C PHE A 619 18.15 10.48 -18.98
N ASP A 620 18.03 11.61 -19.67
CA ASP A 620 19.04 12.68 -19.71
C ASP A 620 19.29 13.32 -18.34
N ARG A 621 18.32 13.20 -17.41
CA ARG A 621 18.48 13.56 -16.00
C ARG A 621 19.50 12.68 -15.27
N LYS A 622 19.89 11.52 -15.84
CA LYS A 622 20.88 10.58 -15.31
C LYS A 622 20.65 10.26 -13.83
N VAL A 623 19.41 9.96 -13.47
CA VAL A 623 19.05 9.63 -12.08
C VAL A 623 19.55 8.24 -11.74
N GLY A 624 20.07 8.07 -10.53
CA GLY A 624 20.56 6.80 -10.04
C GLY A 624 20.82 6.81 -8.54
N VAL A 625 21.54 5.80 -8.07
CA VAL A 625 21.97 5.68 -6.67
C VAL A 625 23.38 5.14 -6.57
N GLN A 626 24.20 5.75 -5.72
CA GLN A 626 25.42 5.14 -5.23
C GLN A 626 25.12 4.42 -3.92
N ILE A 627 25.40 3.12 -3.89
CA ILE A 627 25.27 2.28 -2.70
C ILE A 627 26.66 2.09 -2.14
N ARG A 628 26.91 2.55 -0.92
CA ARG A 628 28.16 2.29 -0.18
C ARG A 628 27.87 1.39 1.00
N MET A 629 28.71 0.38 1.23
CA MET A 629 28.60 -0.49 2.39
C MET A 629 29.85 -0.39 3.25
N LEU A 630 29.67 -0.32 4.56
CA LEU A 630 30.78 -0.49 5.49
C LEU A 630 31.35 -1.91 5.42
N GLY A 631 32.67 -2.00 5.50
CA GLY A 631 33.39 -3.26 5.50
C GLY A 631 33.21 -4.05 6.81
N GLU A 632 33.05 -5.35 6.67
CA GLU A 632 32.93 -6.32 7.76
C GLU A 632 33.66 -7.62 7.34
N PRO A 633 34.47 -8.23 8.22
CA PRO A 633 35.26 -9.41 7.88
C PRO A 633 34.42 -10.57 7.32
N GLY A 634 35.00 -11.33 6.40
CA GLY A 634 34.34 -12.49 5.79
C GLY A 634 33.17 -12.15 4.87
N THR A 635 33.05 -10.90 4.41
CA THR A 635 32.00 -10.48 3.47
C THR A 635 32.43 -10.72 2.02
N THR A 636 31.56 -11.37 1.26
CA THR A 636 31.59 -11.34 -0.21
C THR A 636 30.42 -10.50 -0.71
N ALA A 637 30.71 -9.51 -1.56
CA ALA A 637 29.69 -8.71 -2.24
C ALA A 637 29.45 -9.26 -3.64
N PHE A 638 28.22 -9.14 -4.13
CA PHE A 638 27.83 -9.57 -5.47
C PHE A 638 27.02 -8.50 -6.18
N LEU A 639 27.21 -8.44 -7.48
CA LEU A 639 26.44 -7.63 -8.40
C LEU A 639 25.83 -8.55 -9.46
N THR A 640 24.52 -8.45 -9.67
CA THR A 640 23.76 -9.34 -10.55
C THR A 640 22.66 -8.59 -11.30
N ARG A 641 22.13 -9.21 -12.35
CA ARG A 641 20.88 -8.80 -13.01
C ARG A 641 19.67 -9.38 -12.28
N THR A 642 18.68 -8.53 -12.01
CA THR A 642 17.38 -8.94 -11.46
C THR A 642 16.60 -9.74 -12.51
N PRO A 643 15.90 -10.83 -12.15
CA PRO A 643 15.23 -11.65 -13.14
C PRO A 643 14.10 -10.89 -13.82
N HIS A 644 13.88 -11.19 -15.10
CA HIS A 644 12.80 -10.63 -15.90
C HIS A 644 11.45 -11.26 -15.51
N PRO A 645 10.33 -10.57 -15.77
CA PRO A 645 9.03 -11.17 -15.58
C PRO A 645 8.85 -12.32 -16.56
N ARG A 646 8.09 -13.33 -16.15
CA ARG A 646 7.66 -14.45 -16.99
C ARG A 646 6.34 -14.10 -17.66
N SER A 647 6.09 -14.65 -18.85
CA SER A 647 4.77 -14.50 -19.47
C SER A 647 3.74 -15.37 -18.73
N GLY A 648 2.51 -14.87 -18.64
CA GLY A 648 1.37 -15.63 -18.11
C GLY A 648 0.75 -16.60 -19.11
N GLN A 649 1.25 -16.61 -20.35
CA GLN A 649 0.73 -17.42 -21.45
C GLN A 649 1.92 -17.97 -22.23
N ALA A 650 1.97 -19.29 -22.44
CA ALA A 650 3.10 -19.97 -23.08
C ALA A 650 3.51 -19.33 -24.42
N ASP A 651 2.53 -18.80 -25.17
CA ASP A 651 2.73 -18.28 -26.52
C ASP A 651 2.92 -16.76 -26.58
N LYS A 652 2.92 -16.04 -25.45
CA LYS A 652 3.16 -14.60 -25.43
C LYS A 652 4.54 -14.28 -24.85
N PRO A 653 5.28 -13.33 -25.42
CA PRO A 653 6.50 -12.84 -24.80
C PRO A 653 6.15 -12.19 -23.45
N ALA A 654 7.06 -12.31 -22.49
CA ALA A 654 6.92 -11.60 -21.23
C ALA A 654 6.91 -10.08 -21.48
N ALA A 655 6.19 -9.34 -20.64
CA ALA A 655 6.27 -7.89 -20.66
C ALA A 655 7.73 -7.48 -20.45
N ARG A 656 8.29 -6.68 -21.35
CA ARG A 656 9.64 -6.16 -21.15
C ARG A 656 9.61 -5.10 -20.04
N PRO A 657 10.60 -5.09 -19.14
CA PRO A 657 10.73 -4.02 -18.16
C PRO A 657 10.93 -2.69 -18.87
N ILE A 658 10.46 -1.57 -18.29
CA ILE A 658 10.74 -0.23 -18.83
C ILE A 658 12.19 0.16 -18.51
N VAL A 659 12.67 -0.23 -17.33
CA VAL A 659 14.08 -0.10 -16.92
C VAL A 659 14.52 -1.44 -16.35
N ASP A 660 15.67 -1.95 -16.80
CA ASP A 660 16.21 -3.21 -16.31
C ASP A 660 16.52 -3.15 -14.80
N GLY A 661 16.45 -4.29 -14.11
CA GLY A 661 16.72 -4.37 -12.68
C GLY A 661 18.12 -4.90 -12.37
N ILE A 662 18.71 -4.38 -11.29
CA ILE A 662 19.97 -4.83 -10.70
C ILE A 662 19.69 -5.34 -9.29
N THR A 663 20.33 -6.45 -8.92
CA THR A 663 20.32 -6.96 -7.54
C THR A 663 21.74 -6.95 -7.00
N VAL A 664 21.91 -6.32 -5.83
CA VAL A 664 23.17 -6.27 -5.09
C VAL A 664 23.02 -7.14 -3.85
N VAL A 665 24.01 -7.99 -3.59
CA VAL A 665 24.00 -8.95 -2.48
C VAL A 665 25.27 -8.81 -1.65
N ALA A 666 25.17 -9.00 -0.35
CA ALA A 666 26.33 -9.17 0.53
C ALA A 666 26.12 -10.37 1.44
N THR A 667 27.04 -11.32 1.43
CA THR A 667 26.96 -12.56 2.22
C THR A 667 28.12 -12.64 3.20
N ARG A 668 27.88 -13.23 4.38
CA ARG A 668 28.91 -13.61 5.35
C ARG A 668 28.39 -14.62 6.36
N GLN A 669 29.30 -15.31 7.05
CA GLN A 669 28.97 -16.14 8.21
C GLN A 669 29.45 -15.47 9.50
N ALA A 670 28.59 -15.36 10.50
CA ALA A 670 28.92 -14.76 11.80
C ALA A 670 27.90 -15.16 12.88
N ASN A 671 28.25 -14.98 14.16
CA ASN A 671 27.26 -15.04 15.26
C ASN A 671 26.45 -13.73 15.30
N ALA A 672 27.15 -12.61 15.25
CA ALA A 672 26.57 -11.27 15.22
C ALA A 672 27.14 -10.48 14.05
N THR A 673 26.29 -9.72 13.36
CA THR A 673 26.75 -8.87 12.28
C THR A 673 25.86 -7.65 12.06
N THR A 674 26.43 -6.64 11.42
CA THR A 674 25.73 -5.43 11.00
C THR A 674 25.99 -5.19 9.52
N PHE A 675 24.92 -5.03 8.74
CA PHE A 675 24.97 -4.46 7.40
C PHE A 675 24.62 -2.98 7.51
N ALA A 676 25.57 -2.09 7.18
CA ALA A 676 25.35 -0.65 7.17
C ALA A 676 25.54 -0.12 5.75
N ALA A 677 24.43 0.16 5.09
CA ALA A 677 24.37 0.61 3.70
C ALA A 677 23.96 2.08 3.63
N LEU A 678 24.69 2.88 2.88
CA LEU A 678 24.34 4.26 2.54
C LEU A 678 23.85 4.31 1.10
N TYR A 679 22.61 4.72 0.91
CA TYR A 679 22.02 5.00 -0.40
C TYR A 679 22.07 6.51 -0.66
N GLU A 680 22.99 6.92 -1.52
CA GLU A 680 23.07 8.30 -2.01
C GLU A 680 22.40 8.36 -3.40
N PRO A 681 21.14 8.80 -3.50
CA PRO A 681 20.55 9.07 -4.79
C PRO A 681 21.28 10.24 -5.45
N PHE A 682 21.36 10.24 -6.77
CA PHE A 682 21.95 11.34 -7.53
C PHE A 682 21.13 11.66 -8.77
N GLU A 683 21.32 12.87 -9.29
CA GLU A 683 20.82 13.35 -10.56
C GLU A 683 21.95 14.09 -11.28
N ASN A 684 21.99 14.04 -12.61
CA ASN A 684 23.01 14.68 -13.44
C ASN A 684 24.44 14.31 -13.01
N ASP A 685 24.64 13.04 -12.64
CA ASP A 685 25.90 12.50 -12.10
C ASP A 685 26.46 13.25 -10.87
N THR A 686 25.64 14.09 -10.23
CA THR A 686 26.06 14.96 -9.14
C THR A 686 25.87 14.25 -7.81
N ARG A 687 27.00 13.91 -7.20
CA ARG A 687 27.10 13.34 -5.85
C ARG A 687 27.57 14.38 -4.85
N ARG A 688 27.03 14.29 -3.64
CA ARG A 688 27.27 15.19 -2.51
C ARG A 688 28.08 14.52 -1.40
N ILE A 689 28.04 13.19 -1.27
CA ILE A 689 28.73 12.45 -0.21
C ILE A 689 30.17 12.17 -0.63
N GLU A 690 31.09 12.64 0.20
CA GLU A 690 32.54 12.51 0.02
C GLU A 690 33.06 11.26 0.74
N SER A 691 32.60 10.99 1.97
CA SER A 691 32.99 9.79 2.70
C SER A 691 31.88 9.22 3.58
N PHE A 692 31.95 7.91 3.82
CA PHE A 692 31.08 7.16 4.70
C PHE A 692 31.92 6.17 5.51
N GLU A 693 32.01 6.39 6.81
CA GLU A 693 32.99 5.74 7.67
C GLU A 693 32.37 5.25 8.97
N ARG A 694 32.86 4.13 9.50
CA ARG A 694 32.58 3.69 10.87
C ARG A 694 33.37 4.58 11.83
N VAL A 695 32.69 5.20 12.80
CA VAL A 695 33.35 5.90 13.91
C VAL A 695 33.68 4.90 15.01
N ALA A 696 32.69 4.13 15.44
CA ALA A 696 32.83 3.10 16.46
C ALA A 696 31.68 2.09 16.34
N GLN A 697 31.89 0.86 16.82
CA GLN A 697 30.88 -0.18 16.86
C GLN A 697 31.13 -1.08 18.07
N SER A 698 30.05 -1.49 18.73
CA SER A 698 30.03 -2.56 19.72
C SER A 698 29.08 -3.67 19.26
N SER A 699 28.85 -4.69 20.10
CA SER A 699 27.81 -5.69 19.83
C SER A 699 26.41 -5.08 19.77
N ASP A 700 26.21 -3.97 20.49
CA ASP A 700 24.88 -3.42 20.77
C ASP A 700 24.62 -2.13 20.00
N ALA A 701 25.62 -1.50 19.37
CA ALA A 701 25.44 -0.21 18.72
C ALA A 701 26.48 0.09 17.64
N ILE A 702 26.15 1.03 16.75
CA ILE A 702 27.10 1.63 15.80
C ILE A 702 27.01 3.16 15.83
N ALA A 703 28.15 3.80 15.58
CA ALA A 703 28.28 5.19 15.24
C ALA A 703 28.93 5.27 13.84
N VAL A 704 28.28 5.98 12.91
CA VAL A 704 28.83 6.22 11.57
C VAL A 704 28.97 7.71 11.29
N SER A 705 29.95 8.04 10.46
CA SER A 705 30.20 9.37 9.93
C SER A 705 29.84 9.42 8.46
N VAL A 706 29.05 10.42 8.05
CA VAL A 706 28.78 10.71 6.64
C VAL A 706 29.24 12.14 6.38
N ARG A 707 30.28 12.31 5.56
CA ARG A 707 30.77 13.64 5.16
C ARG A 707 30.27 13.96 3.77
N GLY A 708 29.63 15.10 3.61
CA GLY A 708 29.23 15.62 2.32
C GLY A 708 29.67 17.07 2.13
N LYS A 709 29.43 17.59 0.93
CA LYS A 709 29.75 18.98 0.58
C LYS A 709 29.02 19.95 1.52
N GLY A 710 29.77 20.53 2.47
CA GLY A 710 29.26 21.53 3.42
C GLY A 710 28.62 20.97 4.69
N PHE A 711 28.67 19.66 4.93
CA PHE A 711 28.17 19.06 6.17
C PHE A 711 28.96 17.82 6.59
N SER A 712 28.91 17.51 7.88
CA SER A 712 29.46 16.26 8.43
C SER A 712 28.50 15.70 9.47
N ASP A 713 27.89 14.57 9.16
CA ASP A 713 26.87 13.95 10.00
C ASP A 713 27.45 12.82 10.85
N ARG A 714 26.85 12.60 12.02
CA ARG A 714 27.00 11.39 12.83
C ARG A 714 25.63 10.76 13.03
N LEU A 715 25.54 9.48 12.74
CA LEU A 715 24.32 8.70 12.94
C LEU A 715 24.65 7.57 13.91
N LEU A 716 23.92 7.55 15.01
CA LEU A 716 24.14 6.71 16.17
C LEU A 716 22.90 5.85 16.36
N VAL A 717 23.06 4.54 16.46
CA VAL A 717 21.94 3.66 16.77
C VAL A 717 22.39 2.51 17.66
N ARG A 718 21.59 2.26 18.68
CA ARG A 718 21.65 1.08 19.52
C ARG A 718 20.62 0.06 19.07
N TYR A 719 21.00 -1.20 18.99
CA TYR A 719 20.17 -2.33 18.57
C TYR A 719 19.67 -3.14 19.77
N GLY A 720 18.82 -4.12 19.47
CA GLY A 720 18.47 -5.15 20.43
C GLY A 720 17.62 -4.65 21.59
N GLU A 721 17.55 -5.48 22.62
CA GLU A 721 16.65 -5.28 23.76
C GLU A 721 17.05 -4.10 24.65
N LYS A 722 18.36 -3.82 24.71
CA LYS A 722 18.95 -2.75 25.52
C LYS A 722 18.89 -1.39 24.84
N ALA A 723 18.14 -1.24 23.76
CA ALA A 723 18.05 0.03 23.02
C ALA A 723 17.63 1.22 23.90
N ALA A 724 16.90 0.99 24.99
CA ALA A 724 16.48 2.02 25.95
C ALA A 724 17.54 2.38 27.02
N ASP A 725 18.65 1.64 27.09
CA ASP A 725 19.73 1.90 28.03
C ASP A 725 20.75 2.88 27.41
N PRO A 726 21.52 3.62 28.22
CA PRO A 726 22.66 4.40 27.72
C PRO A 726 23.80 3.48 27.26
N ILE A 727 24.50 3.88 26.21
CA ILE A 727 25.74 3.24 25.74
C ILE A 727 26.79 4.30 25.43
N THR A 728 28.06 3.95 25.66
CA THR A 728 29.21 4.76 25.23
C THR A 728 29.82 4.14 23.98
N LEU A 729 30.02 4.94 22.94
CA LEU A 729 30.83 4.58 21.78
C LEU A 729 31.97 5.59 21.65
N GLU A 730 33.19 5.09 21.44
CA GLU A 730 34.39 5.91 21.31
C GLU A 730 35.27 5.37 20.18
N GLY A 731 35.74 6.28 19.32
CA GLY A 731 36.55 5.94 18.16
C GLY A 731 36.88 7.18 17.33
N ASN A 732 37.98 7.14 16.59
CA ASN A 732 38.44 8.26 15.73
C ASN A 732 38.56 9.62 16.46
N GLY A 733 38.85 9.61 17.78
CA GLY A 733 38.93 10.82 18.61
C GLY A 733 37.59 11.45 18.94
N GLU A 734 36.49 10.74 18.73
CA GLU A 734 35.12 11.12 19.10
C GLU A 734 34.57 10.16 20.15
N ARG A 735 33.66 10.66 20.99
CA ARG A 735 32.98 9.88 22.04
C ARG A 735 31.52 10.30 22.12
N PHE A 736 30.62 9.34 22.26
CA PHE A 736 29.18 9.59 22.40
C PHE A 736 28.60 8.73 23.51
N VAL A 737 27.85 9.34 24.43
CA VAL A 737 26.96 8.65 25.37
C VAL A 737 25.54 8.96 24.97
N PHE A 738 24.78 7.94 24.54
CA PHE A 738 23.43 8.13 24.01
C PHE A 738 22.50 6.96 24.34
N VAL A 739 21.19 7.19 24.21
CA VAL A 739 20.14 6.18 24.33
C VAL A 739 19.42 6.04 22.99
N GLY A 740 19.15 4.80 22.57
CA GLY A 740 18.33 4.50 21.41
C GLY A 740 18.97 4.89 20.09
N GLN A 741 18.84 6.16 19.71
CA GLN A 741 19.36 6.72 18.48
C GLN A 741 19.71 8.19 18.66
N ALA A 742 20.66 8.66 17.85
CA ALA A 742 20.92 10.08 17.72
C ALA A 742 21.42 10.43 16.32
N TYR A 743 21.15 11.66 15.92
CA TYR A 743 21.62 12.26 14.69
C TYR A 743 22.28 13.59 15.02
N LEU A 744 23.49 13.79 14.49
CA LEU A 744 24.23 15.02 14.62
C LEU A 744 24.58 15.51 13.22
N ARG A 745 24.39 16.80 12.94
CA ARG A 745 24.90 17.47 11.74
C ARG A 745 25.80 18.61 12.12
N VAL A 746 27.05 18.54 11.69
CA VAL A 746 28.02 19.63 11.79
C VAL A 746 27.95 20.45 10.50
N SER A 747 27.70 21.74 10.65
CA SER A 747 27.82 22.78 9.63
C SER A 747 28.80 23.84 10.12
N ASN A 748 29.12 24.84 9.29
CA ASN A 748 30.03 25.92 9.66
C ASN A 748 29.59 26.67 10.93
N ASP A 749 28.28 26.91 11.06
CA ASP A 749 27.74 27.78 12.11
C ASP A 749 27.02 27.04 13.23
N THR A 750 26.63 25.78 12.99
CA THR A 750 25.82 25.00 13.94
C THR A 750 26.21 23.53 14.00
N VAL A 751 26.13 22.97 15.21
CA VAL A 751 26.02 21.53 15.44
C VAL A 751 24.59 21.25 15.85
N THR A 752 23.83 20.62 14.97
CA THR A 752 22.44 20.23 15.25
C THR A 752 22.42 18.81 15.77
N VAL A 753 21.82 18.59 16.93
CA VAL A 753 21.67 17.26 17.54
C VAL A 753 20.18 16.94 17.71
N ARG A 754 19.81 15.71 17.35
CA ARG A 754 18.48 15.12 17.54
C ARG A 754 18.61 13.77 18.22
N GLY A 755 17.74 13.48 19.19
CA GLY A 755 17.78 12.25 19.99
C GLY A 755 18.29 12.46 21.42
N ASP A 756 18.47 11.36 22.15
CA ASP A 756 18.93 11.37 23.56
C ASP A 756 20.46 11.20 23.62
N VAL A 757 21.18 12.30 23.38
CA VAL A 757 22.63 12.40 23.60
C VAL A 757 22.86 13.00 24.98
N ARG A 758 23.52 12.23 25.86
CA ARG A 758 23.84 12.61 27.24
C ARG A 758 25.22 13.26 27.34
N GLU A 759 26.20 12.75 26.59
CA GLU A 759 27.53 13.33 26.52
C GLU A 759 28.06 13.18 25.10
N MET A 760 28.86 14.14 24.64
CA MET A 760 29.60 13.96 23.40
C MET A 760 30.93 14.74 23.36
N THR A 761 31.89 14.13 22.68
CA THR A 761 33.13 14.72 22.20
C THR A 761 33.12 14.58 20.69
N LEU A 762 32.99 15.69 19.96
CA LEU A 762 32.77 15.72 18.52
C LEU A 762 33.87 16.53 17.84
N ARG A 763 34.48 15.98 16.78
CA ARG A 763 35.45 16.74 15.98
C ARG A 763 34.72 17.70 15.05
N ILE A 764 35.09 18.97 15.11
CA ILE A 764 34.48 20.06 14.35
C ILE A 764 35.50 20.87 13.52
N GLY A 765 36.79 20.54 13.62
CA GLY A 765 37.86 21.29 12.96
C GLY A 765 37.94 22.73 13.48
N ASP A 766 38.33 23.67 12.64
CA ASP A 766 38.49 25.08 13.07
C ASP A 766 37.16 25.84 13.24
N ALA A 767 36.02 25.18 12.99
CA ALA A 767 34.71 25.79 13.14
C ALA A 767 34.41 26.17 14.61
N LYS A 768 33.58 27.20 14.82
CA LYS A 768 33.09 27.61 16.14
C LYS A 768 31.56 27.62 16.19
N PRO A 769 30.91 26.46 15.96
CA PRO A 769 29.48 26.39 15.80
C PRO A 769 28.73 26.56 17.13
N LYS A 770 27.48 27.02 17.04
CA LYS A 770 26.51 26.94 18.14
C LYS A 770 25.95 25.51 18.24
N LEU A 771 25.83 24.98 19.45
CA LEU A 771 25.18 23.69 19.69
C LEU A 771 23.66 23.86 19.80
N LEU A 772 22.91 23.16 18.94
CA LEU A 772 21.46 23.07 18.96
C LEU A 772 21.02 21.64 19.31
N LEU A 773 20.75 21.37 20.59
CA LEU A 773 20.27 20.07 21.07
C LEU A 773 18.73 20.05 21.08
N ASN A 774 18.12 19.16 20.29
CA ASN A 774 16.66 18.99 20.20
C ASN A 774 15.90 20.31 20.00
N GLY A 775 16.43 21.18 19.12
CA GLY A 775 15.87 22.48 18.77
C GLY A 775 16.22 23.62 19.73
N LYS A 776 16.96 23.36 20.81
CA LYS A 776 17.34 24.37 21.83
C LYS A 776 18.84 24.62 21.82
N THR A 777 19.25 25.88 22.02
CA THR A 777 20.67 26.20 22.22
C THR A 777 21.17 25.58 23.52
N ALA A 778 22.28 24.85 23.47
CA ALA A 778 22.94 24.26 24.63
C ALA A 778 24.36 24.80 24.78
N LYS A 779 24.87 24.84 26.02
CA LYS A 779 26.26 25.21 26.29
C LYS A 779 27.18 24.05 25.92
N ALA A 780 28.28 24.34 25.25
CA ALA A 780 29.33 23.40 24.94
C ALA A 780 30.69 24.09 25.04
N THR A 781 31.72 23.32 25.35
CA THR A 781 33.10 23.82 25.36
C THR A 781 33.75 23.46 24.04
N ILE A 782 34.32 24.45 23.36
CA ILE A 782 35.09 24.25 22.12
C ILE A 782 36.55 24.54 22.40
N SER A 783 37.41 23.55 22.25
CA SER A 783 38.87 23.70 22.31
C SER A 783 39.53 22.76 21.31
N ASP A 784 40.61 23.21 20.66
CA ASP A 784 41.47 22.38 19.80
C ASP A 784 40.69 21.63 18.71
N GLY A 785 39.70 22.29 18.13
CA GLY A 785 38.82 21.76 17.08
C GLY A 785 37.87 20.65 17.51
N VAL A 786 37.59 20.57 18.82
CA VAL A 786 36.68 19.59 19.43
C VAL A 786 35.59 20.31 20.21
N LEU A 787 34.35 19.92 19.97
CA LEU A 787 33.19 20.32 20.75
C LEU A 787 32.89 19.27 21.82
N ARG A 788 32.81 19.70 23.08
CA ARG A 788 32.44 18.86 24.22
C ARG A 788 31.12 19.33 24.83
N TYR A 789 30.21 18.39 25.03
CA TYR A 789 28.93 18.59 25.69
C TYR A 789 28.75 17.57 26.80
N ALA A 790 28.41 18.06 27.99
CA ALA A 790 27.92 17.30 29.15
C ALA A 790 26.93 18.23 29.89
N PRO A 791 25.70 17.79 30.21
CA PRO A 791 24.64 18.60 30.80
C PRO A 791 24.94 19.12 32.21
#